data_AF-A0AA36NJS9-F1
#
_entry.id   AF-A0AA36NJS9-F1
#
_cell.length_a   1.000
_cell.length_b   1.000
_cell.length_c   1.000
_cell.angle_alpha   90.00
_cell.angle_beta   90.00
_cell.angle_gamma   90.00
#
_symmetry.space_group_name_H-M   'P 1'
#
loop_
_entity.id
_entity.type
_entity.pdbx_description
1 polymer ?
#
loop_
_entity_poly.entity_id
_entity_poly.type
_entity_poly.pdbx_seq_one_letter_code
_entity_poly.pdbx_strand_id
1 'polypeptide(L)'
;MAGTAPPTAEEGSFRQGYNCFARPKRAARSACSALLVVAHADDETLFAGEALLGRAARLCAKTTWHVVVATGQATRREKELRVVLNIARANSLAASITSEVWDYDDCDYLSCEQFLGAESIRDKLRAVLSRGWDFVVTHNEHGEYHHAQHIGLHRILKALAGAEGFGQMLVFNPLPELNATISLGKQRMLQTYLHLAESNARQRVFASLSGYSEHLVPLEHFQRPPALGVYFWQGIGEDLGNHFAYDWTRPLKAWGEPFTAKQCGPAVQEFFINTWRRSCEEKTTTPIRFPEICLALQRHSASLGAELWRRLQAMEAWVELQASTPRGPAGLRCQAALPSAEVKGSVTAWDVELEASREMHLEMLVLRPIIVGWKEGYKGRTYKIQGSSGPRRVKPGFSQVSWQPAAPIPVQPYDEVGWGAFVEIGNLSAYPADPKREAACVGARGCEGDICVFDTWPEEWMAGFQMHKASMRTAPLAAAPPRAQKFFQVMEALDISEFVESSSSYEELLTLRHRLEHPDLGLFEDKIRLRRELLPAAGVEATPSIHLSYDDFDVARFLHGRSSYVVKPSHMSESQHVFVIKDGLNLLHSTWFASPARNSVQEIQAVVDGFPQHKAKDWECRALLGARPGVIVEELVLATKAELPGKYMVDEYKFYTSWGETILAENIIFSSGVMMEISRDGQILTAKDGCPPACLAPCFREMVRMAEQVATYARTDFLRVDILVQGNCEALYVSEVELFPASDFSPALKEAVAQRWRSGYGV
;
A
#
# COMPACT_ATOMS: atom_id res chain seq x y z
N MET A 1 52.08 -17.50 50.73
CA MET A 1 52.39 -17.73 49.31
C MET A 1 51.29 -18.60 48.75
N ALA A 2 50.33 -17.99 48.05
CA ALA A 2 49.20 -18.69 47.42
C ALA A 2 49.21 -18.29 45.94
N GLY A 3 49.32 -19.28 45.06
CA GLY A 3 49.31 -19.09 43.61
C GLY A 3 47.87 -19.05 43.10
N THR A 4 47.50 -17.95 42.47
CA THR A 4 46.22 -17.73 41.80
C THR A 4 46.29 -18.20 40.34
N ALA A 5 45.33 -19.04 39.94
CA ALA A 5 45.06 -19.40 38.54
C ALA A 5 44.36 -18.22 37.81
N PRO A 6 44.53 -18.07 36.48
CA PRO A 6 43.93 -16.98 35.72
C PRO A 6 42.44 -17.25 35.41
N PRO A 7 41.62 -16.20 35.21
CA PRO A 7 40.22 -16.35 34.86
C PRO A 7 40.05 -16.78 33.40
N THR A 8 39.14 -17.73 33.19
CA THR A 8 38.64 -18.16 31.88
C THR A 8 37.86 -17.03 31.21
N ALA A 9 38.17 -16.79 29.93
CA ALA A 9 37.47 -15.82 29.10
C ALA A 9 35.99 -16.18 28.94
N GLU A 10 35.11 -15.22 29.25
CA GLU A 10 33.69 -15.29 28.92
C GLU A 10 33.49 -15.16 27.41
N GLU A 11 32.89 -16.18 26.79
CA GLU A 11 32.39 -16.13 25.42
C GLU A 11 31.16 -15.21 25.36
N GLY A 12 31.38 -13.96 24.95
CA GLY A 12 30.32 -13.01 24.61
C GLY A 12 29.56 -13.47 23.36
N SER A 13 28.35 -14.00 23.57
CA SER A 13 27.37 -14.31 22.52
C SER A 13 27.02 -13.05 21.70
N PHE A 14 27.53 -12.99 20.47
CA PHE A 14 27.16 -12.00 19.45
C PHE A 14 25.78 -12.37 18.87
N ARG A 15 24.70 -11.85 19.48
CA ARG A 15 23.34 -11.86 18.90
C ARG A 15 22.93 -10.43 18.60
N GLN A 16 23.11 -10.00 17.35
CA GLN A 16 22.48 -8.81 16.78
C GLN A 16 21.69 -9.26 15.54
N GLY A 17 20.38 -9.47 15.71
CA GLY A 17 19.45 -9.55 14.60
C GLY A 17 19.24 -8.13 14.04
N TYR A 18 19.47 -7.96 12.74
CA TYR A 18 19.24 -6.69 12.04
C TYR A 18 17.74 -6.44 11.87
N ASN A 19 17.13 -5.84 12.89
CA ASN A 19 15.93 -5.03 12.71
C ASN A 19 16.38 -3.68 12.14
N CYS A 20 16.09 -3.37 10.88
CA CYS A 20 16.51 -2.10 10.24
C CYS A 20 15.96 -0.82 10.92
N PHE A 21 15.12 -0.95 11.96
CA PHE A 21 14.66 0.16 12.80
C PHE A 21 14.70 -0.09 14.32
N ALA A 22 15.25 -1.20 14.82
CA ALA A 22 15.38 -1.38 16.27
C ALA A 22 16.64 -0.69 16.81
N ARG A 23 16.58 0.64 16.95
CA ARG A 23 17.42 1.32 17.94
C ARG A 23 16.83 1.10 19.35
N PRO A 24 17.66 1.13 20.41
CA PRO A 24 17.20 1.05 21.79
C PRO A 24 16.11 2.09 22.03
N LYS A 25 15.08 1.73 22.82
CA LYS A 25 13.90 2.52 23.20
C LYS A 25 14.25 3.95 23.68
N ARG A 26 14.67 4.85 22.79
CA ARG A 26 14.50 6.29 22.97
C ARG A 26 13.02 6.52 22.71
N ALA A 27 12.32 7.05 23.70
CA ALA A 27 10.93 7.47 23.55
C ALA A 27 10.81 8.26 22.24
N ALA A 28 9.96 7.80 21.32
CA ALA A 28 9.73 8.46 20.05
C ALA A 28 9.44 9.95 20.33
N ARG A 29 10.23 10.85 19.74
CA ARG A 29 9.98 12.29 19.87
C ARG A 29 8.58 12.57 19.35
N SER A 30 7.80 13.34 20.11
CA SER A 30 6.42 13.69 19.77
C SER A 30 6.34 14.57 18.51
N ALA A 31 7.41 15.30 18.18
CA ALA A 31 7.55 16.08 16.96
C ALA A 31 9.01 16.14 16.48
N CYS A 32 9.22 16.29 15.17
CA CYS A 32 10.51 16.61 14.57
C CYS A 32 10.42 17.46 13.30
N SER A 33 11.55 18.02 12.88
CA SER A 33 11.70 18.75 11.61
C SER A 33 12.48 17.93 10.58
N ALA A 34 12.00 17.93 9.34
CA ALA A 34 12.63 17.25 8.22
C ALA A 34 12.82 18.21 7.03
N LEU A 35 14.02 18.22 6.47
CA LEU A 35 14.35 18.90 5.23
C LEU A 35 14.32 17.88 4.10
N LEU A 36 13.51 18.10 3.07
CA LEU A 36 13.53 17.34 1.83
C LEU A 36 14.19 18.19 0.75
N VAL A 37 15.27 17.71 0.15
CA VAL A 37 15.97 18.41 -0.94
C VAL A 37 15.98 17.52 -2.17
N VAL A 38 15.30 17.97 -3.22
CA VAL A 38 15.17 17.25 -4.49
C VAL A 38 15.65 18.10 -5.67
N ALA A 39 16.08 17.45 -6.75
CA ALA A 39 16.55 18.12 -7.95
C ALA A 39 15.38 18.73 -8.71
N HIS A 40 14.37 17.94 -9.04
CA HIS A 40 13.21 18.35 -9.84
C HIS A 40 11.94 18.43 -9.02
N ALA A 41 10.98 19.21 -9.55
CA ALA A 41 9.68 19.38 -8.91
C ALA A 41 8.79 18.15 -8.98
N ASP A 42 9.17 17.06 -9.64
CA ASP A 42 8.40 15.82 -9.67
C ASP A 42 8.97 14.73 -8.74
N ASP A 43 10.21 14.90 -8.29
CA ASP A 43 10.94 13.94 -7.46
C ASP A 43 10.36 13.82 -6.04
N GLU A 44 9.81 14.90 -5.48
CA GLU A 44 9.17 14.88 -4.17
C GLU A 44 7.94 13.97 -4.18
N THR A 45 7.25 13.86 -5.31
CA THR A 45 6.08 12.97 -5.43
C THR A 45 6.47 11.58 -5.88
N LEU A 46 7.48 11.44 -6.75
CA LEU A 46 7.94 10.14 -7.21
C LEU A 46 8.65 9.36 -6.09
N PHE A 47 9.48 10.03 -5.30
CA PHE A 47 10.39 9.39 -4.35
C PHE A 47 10.12 9.69 -2.88
N ALA A 48 9.32 10.73 -2.57
CA ALA A 48 9.02 11.13 -1.20
C ALA A 48 7.52 11.33 -0.92
N GLY A 49 6.62 11.03 -1.85
CA GLY A 49 5.18 11.27 -1.71
C GLY A 49 4.57 10.57 -0.50
N GLU A 50 4.86 9.29 -0.28
CA GLU A 50 4.43 8.53 0.89
C GLU A 50 5.05 9.04 2.19
N ALA A 51 6.30 9.52 2.16
CA ALA A 51 6.94 10.13 3.33
C ALA A 51 6.29 11.48 3.68
N LEU A 52 6.01 12.30 2.67
CA LEU A 52 5.29 13.56 2.81
C LEU A 52 3.85 13.33 3.29
N LEU A 53 3.22 12.21 2.95
CA LEU A 53 1.90 11.80 3.44
C LEU A 53 1.94 11.16 4.83
N GLY A 54 3.13 10.97 5.42
CA GLY A 54 3.29 10.35 6.74
C GLY A 54 3.05 8.83 6.77
N ARG A 55 3.12 8.17 5.60
CA ARG A 55 2.87 6.73 5.42
C ARG A 55 4.16 5.91 5.31
N ALA A 56 5.21 6.43 4.67
CA ALA A 56 6.51 5.76 4.56
C ALA A 56 7.53 6.39 5.52
N ALA A 57 8.23 5.54 6.30
CA ALA A 57 9.22 5.94 7.30
C ALA A 57 8.66 6.95 8.32
N ARG A 58 7.96 6.46 9.36
CA ARG A 58 7.55 7.28 10.52
C ARG A 58 8.81 7.84 11.22
N LEU A 59 9.29 8.98 10.74
CA LEU A 59 10.41 9.70 11.32
C LEU A 59 10.10 10.05 12.77
N CYS A 60 8.88 10.58 13.01
CA CYS A 60 8.31 10.88 14.31
C CYS A 60 6.77 10.77 14.29
N ALA A 61 6.12 10.98 15.43
CA ALA A 61 4.66 11.03 15.53
C ALA A 61 4.05 12.24 14.78
N LYS A 62 4.79 13.37 14.72
CA LYS A 62 4.45 14.56 13.93
C LYS A 62 5.72 15.09 13.27
N THR A 63 5.69 15.30 11.96
CA THR A 63 6.85 15.83 11.21
C THR A 63 6.51 17.16 10.56
N THR A 64 7.37 18.16 10.72
CA THR A 64 7.31 19.42 9.96
C THR A 64 8.28 19.34 8.80
N TRP A 65 7.78 19.45 7.57
CA TRP A 65 8.59 19.36 6.36
C TRP A 65 8.93 20.75 5.79
N HIS A 66 10.15 20.88 5.30
CA HIS A 66 10.56 21.93 4.38
C HIS A 66 11.08 21.29 3.10
N VAL A 67 10.46 21.59 1.96
CA VAL A 67 10.79 20.99 0.66
C VAL A 67 11.53 22.02 -0.20
N VAL A 68 12.77 21.70 -0.55
CA VAL A 68 13.60 22.47 -1.48
C VAL A 68 13.64 21.74 -2.80
N VAL A 69 13.18 22.40 -3.86
CA VAL A 69 13.36 21.93 -5.24
C VAL A 69 14.46 22.76 -5.89
N ALA A 70 15.55 22.11 -6.27
CA ALA A 70 16.74 22.80 -6.75
C ALA A 70 16.57 23.38 -8.16
N THR A 71 15.76 22.77 -9.02
CA THR A 71 15.62 23.19 -10.43
C THR A 71 14.20 23.60 -10.79
N GLY A 72 14.08 24.67 -11.59
CA GLY A 72 12.82 25.03 -12.22
C GLY A 72 12.65 26.53 -12.46
N GLN A 73 12.09 26.87 -13.62
CA GLN A 73 11.62 28.23 -13.89
C GLN A 73 10.56 28.61 -12.86
N ALA A 74 10.85 29.65 -12.08
CA ALA A 74 10.16 30.00 -10.84
C ALA A 74 8.62 30.05 -10.93
N THR A 75 8.00 30.34 -12.08
CA THR A 75 6.53 30.53 -12.14
C THR A 75 5.72 29.27 -12.45
N ARG A 76 6.19 28.37 -13.33
CA ARG A 76 5.42 27.16 -13.72
C ARG A 76 5.62 26.01 -12.73
N ARG A 77 6.88 25.67 -12.44
CA ARG A 77 7.21 24.54 -11.55
C ARG A 77 6.78 24.80 -10.11
N GLU A 78 6.84 26.05 -9.66
CA GLU A 78 6.33 26.42 -8.34
C GLU A 78 4.81 26.22 -8.22
N LYS A 79 4.04 26.48 -9.28
CA LYS A 79 2.60 26.20 -9.29
C LYS A 79 2.33 24.71 -9.20
N GLU A 80 3.04 23.90 -9.99
CA GLU A 80 2.92 22.43 -9.96
C GLU A 80 3.22 21.89 -8.54
N LEU A 81 4.38 22.26 -7.99
CA LEU A 81 4.80 21.89 -6.64
C LEU A 81 3.80 22.35 -5.57
N ARG A 82 3.29 23.58 -5.67
CA ARG A 82 2.35 24.12 -4.69
C ARG A 82 1.04 23.34 -4.67
N VAL A 83 0.50 22.98 -5.83
CA VAL A 83 -0.73 22.18 -5.90
C VAL A 83 -0.49 20.80 -5.30
N VAL A 84 0.63 20.16 -5.60
CA VAL A 84 0.90 18.81 -5.11
C VAL A 84 1.22 18.80 -3.62
N LEU A 85 1.99 19.76 -3.12
CA LEU A 85 2.20 19.92 -1.68
C LEU A 85 0.92 20.32 -0.95
N ASN A 86 -0.05 20.96 -1.59
CA ASN A 86 -1.38 21.15 -0.99
C ASN A 86 -2.12 19.82 -0.83
N ILE A 87 -1.99 18.90 -1.79
CA ILE A 87 -2.54 17.55 -1.67
C ILE A 87 -1.83 16.81 -0.53
N ALA A 88 -0.49 16.89 -0.45
CA ALA A 88 0.26 16.31 0.65
C ALA A 88 -0.18 16.90 2.00
N ARG A 89 -0.31 18.23 2.12
CA ARG A 89 -0.84 18.90 3.33
C ARG A 89 -2.23 18.38 3.70
N ALA A 90 -3.13 18.26 2.72
CA ALA A 90 -4.48 17.77 2.92
C ALA A 90 -4.56 16.26 3.24
N ASN A 91 -3.49 15.49 3.05
CA ASN A 91 -3.49 14.04 3.24
C ASN A 91 -2.45 13.53 4.25
N SER A 92 -1.61 14.41 4.81
CA SER A 92 -0.48 14.04 5.66
C SER A 92 -0.80 14.08 7.15
N LEU A 93 -0.10 13.24 7.92
CA LEU A 93 0.06 13.38 9.37
C LEU A 93 1.12 14.44 9.77
N ALA A 94 1.73 15.12 8.80
CA ALA A 94 2.70 16.19 9.02
C ALA A 94 2.07 17.40 9.71
N ALA A 95 2.81 18.00 10.65
CA ALA A 95 2.36 19.18 11.38
C ALA A 95 2.33 20.44 10.49
N SER A 96 3.24 20.53 9.52
CA SER A 96 3.22 21.53 8.46
C SER A 96 4.17 21.14 7.31
N ILE A 97 3.93 21.68 6.11
CA ILE A 97 4.80 21.52 4.95
C ILE A 97 5.04 22.90 4.36
N THR A 98 6.29 23.33 4.24
CA THR A 98 6.71 24.56 3.57
C THR A 98 7.60 24.21 2.38
N SER A 99 7.79 25.13 1.43
CA SER A 99 8.61 24.85 0.25
C SER A 99 9.25 26.09 -0.35
N GLU A 100 10.39 25.91 -1.01
CA GLU A 100 11.04 26.89 -1.87
C GLU A 100 11.55 26.21 -3.15
N VAL A 101 11.43 26.91 -4.29
CA VAL A 101 11.95 26.47 -5.59
C VAL A 101 13.10 27.37 -5.97
N TRP A 102 14.22 26.78 -6.39
CA TRP A 102 15.37 27.50 -6.87
C TRP A 102 15.43 27.47 -8.40
N ASP A 103 15.94 28.55 -8.97
CA ASP A 103 16.01 28.77 -10.42
C ASP A 103 17.38 28.33 -10.97
N TYR A 104 17.81 27.10 -10.63
CA TYR A 104 18.95 26.47 -11.30
C TYR A 104 18.50 25.75 -12.57
N ASP A 105 19.39 25.70 -13.56
CA ASP A 105 19.08 25.08 -14.85
C ASP A 105 18.91 23.57 -14.71
N ASP A 106 17.92 23.02 -15.41
CA ASP A 106 17.78 21.57 -15.59
C ASP A 106 18.88 21.06 -16.54
N CYS A 107 19.59 20.01 -16.15
CA CYS A 107 20.74 19.49 -16.88
C CYS A 107 20.84 17.97 -16.70
N ASP A 108 20.97 17.25 -17.81
CA ASP A 108 21.06 15.79 -17.87
C ASP A 108 22.49 15.30 -18.18
N TYR A 109 23.44 16.21 -18.45
CA TYR A 109 24.81 15.89 -18.81
C TYR A 109 25.76 15.79 -17.60
N LEU A 110 26.79 14.95 -17.73
CA LEU A 110 27.91 14.82 -16.78
C LEU A 110 28.68 16.14 -16.54
N SER A 111 28.48 17.15 -17.38
CA SER A 111 29.09 18.47 -17.27
C SER A 111 28.22 19.50 -16.54
N CYS A 112 27.28 19.06 -15.70
CA CYS A 112 26.46 20.01 -14.95
C CYS A 112 27.26 20.68 -13.82
N GLU A 113 28.08 21.66 -14.20
CA GLU A 113 29.02 22.38 -13.32
C GLU A 113 28.32 22.99 -12.10
N GLN A 114 27.05 23.41 -12.25
CA GLN A 114 26.23 23.96 -11.17
C GLN A 114 26.03 22.97 -10.01
N PHE A 115 25.91 21.67 -10.29
CA PHE A 115 25.68 20.61 -9.28
C PHE A 115 26.94 19.77 -9.00
N LEU A 116 28.03 20.02 -9.73
CA LEU A 116 29.30 19.29 -9.60
C LEU A 116 30.46 20.15 -9.06
N GLY A 117 30.24 21.44 -8.78
CA GLY A 117 31.29 22.29 -8.22
C GLY A 117 30.97 23.76 -7.97
N ALA A 118 29.80 24.28 -8.34
CA ALA A 118 29.50 25.70 -8.12
C ALA A 118 29.33 26.04 -6.64
N GLU A 119 30.10 27.04 -6.16
CA GLU A 119 29.99 27.55 -4.79
C GLU A 119 28.58 28.07 -4.47
N SER A 120 27.85 28.57 -5.47
CA SER A 120 26.55 29.22 -5.28
C SER A 120 25.45 28.31 -4.73
N ILE A 121 25.32 27.06 -5.21
CA ILE A 121 24.33 26.11 -4.68
C ILE A 121 24.74 25.59 -3.31
N ARG A 122 26.06 25.42 -3.09
CA ARG A 122 26.61 24.97 -1.81
C ARG A 122 26.31 25.98 -0.70
N ASP A 123 26.41 27.27 -0.98
CA ASP A 123 26.12 28.33 0.00
C ASP A 123 24.63 28.42 0.33
N LYS A 124 23.74 28.25 -0.66
CA LYS A 124 22.29 28.16 -0.41
C LYS A 124 21.94 26.93 0.42
N LEU A 125 22.49 25.75 0.07
CA LEU A 125 22.27 24.52 0.84
C LEU A 125 22.78 24.66 2.26
N ARG A 126 23.96 25.27 2.47
CA ARG A 126 24.48 25.58 3.80
C ARG A 126 23.52 26.49 4.59
N ALA A 127 22.99 27.53 3.96
CA ALA A 127 22.04 28.44 4.59
C ALA A 127 20.71 27.77 4.96
N VAL A 128 20.24 26.79 4.19
CA VAL A 128 19.04 26.00 4.55
C VAL A 128 19.36 24.99 5.65
N LEU A 129 20.50 24.30 5.58
CA LEU A 129 20.90 23.30 6.56
C LEU A 129 21.17 23.91 7.95
N SER A 130 21.70 25.14 8.01
CA SER A 130 21.97 25.85 9.27
C SER A 130 20.72 26.19 10.09
N ARG A 131 19.51 26.02 9.51
CA ARG A 131 18.23 26.17 10.22
C ARG A 131 17.99 25.07 11.27
N GLY A 132 18.75 23.97 11.22
CA GLY A 132 18.69 22.87 12.17
C GLY A 132 17.54 21.89 11.89
N TRP A 133 17.89 20.70 11.39
CA TRP A 133 16.94 19.67 11.01
C TRP A 133 17.21 18.36 11.76
N ASP A 134 16.17 17.68 12.21
CA ASP A 134 16.30 16.34 12.78
C ASP A 134 16.63 15.30 11.69
N PHE A 135 16.08 15.51 10.49
CA PHE A 135 16.30 14.67 9.32
C PHE A 135 16.57 15.50 8.07
N VAL A 136 17.49 15.04 7.22
CA VAL A 136 17.75 15.60 5.88
C VAL A 136 17.56 14.48 4.86
N VAL A 137 16.58 14.63 3.98
CA VAL A 137 16.19 13.63 2.98
C VAL A 137 16.58 14.12 1.60
N THR A 138 17.25 13.28 0.81
CA THR A 138 17.63 13.62 -0.57
C THR A 138 17.83 12.36 -1.43
N HIS A 139 18.33 12.53 -2.64
CA HIS A 139 18.67 11.44 -3.55
C HIS A 139 19.77 10.54 -3.00
N ASN A 140 19.87 9.31 -3.52
CA ASN A 140 20.99 8.42 -3.20
C ASN A 140 22.27 8.72 -4.02
N GLU A 141 23.35 8.01 -3.68
CA GLU A 141 24.67 8.24 -4.29
C GLU A 141 24.77 7.84 -5.77
N HIS A 142 23.81 7.03 -6.26
CA HIS A 142 23.71 6.66 -7.66
C HIS A 142 22.85 7.63 -8.46
N GLY A 143 22.04 8.45 -7.78
CA GLY A 143 20.91 9.14 -8.37
C GLY A 143 19.83 8.14 -8.78
N GLU A 144 18.58 8.49 -8.54
CA GLU A 144 17.46 7.75 -9.12
C GLU A 144 17.57 7.87 -10.64
N TYR A 145 17.45 6.73 -11.31
CA TYR A 145 17.71 6.51 -12.74
C TYR A 145 19.02 7.11 -13.28
N HIS A 146 20.04 7.27 -12.42
CA HIS A 146 21.36 7.85 -12.74
C HIS A 146 21.35 9.29 -13.23
N HIS A 147 20.39 10.09 -12.78
CA HIS A 147 20.34 11.50 -13.15
C HIS A 147 21.52 12.29 -12.56
N ALA A 148 22.23 13.06 -13.39
CA ALA A 148 23.45 13.76 -12.99
C ALA A 148 23.21 14.77 -11.85
N GLN A 149 22.08 15.46 -11.86
CA GLN A 149 21.71 16.40 -10.79
C GLN A 149 21.41 15.70 -9.47
N HIS A 150 20.82 14.50 -9.49
CA HIS A 150 20.51 13.74 -8.27
C HIS A 150 21.82 13.35 -7.58
N ILE A 151 22.78 12.84 -8.37
CA ILE A 151 24.14 12.50 -7.91
C ILE A 151 24.86 13.73 -7.38
N GLY A 152 24.83 14.85 -8.11
CA GLY A 152 25.47 16.10 -7.72
C GLY A 152 24.91 16.65 -6.40
N LEU A 153 23.59 16.72 -6.29
CA LEU A 153 22.89 17.19 -5.11
C LEU A 153 23.18 16.30 -3.88
N HIS A 154 23.14 14.97 -4.07
CA HIS A 154 23.54 14.00 -3.04
C HIS A 154 24.97 14.26 -2.54
N ARG A 155 25.94 14.42 -3.46
CA ARG A 155 27.36 14.63 -3.11
C ARG A 155 27.56 15.90 -2.31
N ILE A 156 26.91 17.01 -2.71
CA ILE A 156 27.02 18.29 -2.01
C ILE A 156 26.44 18.17 -0.61
N LEU A 157 25.23 17.61 -0.47
CA LEU A 157 24.58 17.43 0.82
C LEU A 157 25.35 16.49 1.75
N LYS A 158 25.86 15.37 1.24
CA LYS A 158 26.71 14.43 2.00
C LYS A 158 27.97 15.11 2.52
N ALA A 159 28.62 15.93 1.69
CA ALA A 159 29.81 16.68 2.08
C ALA A 159 29.51 17.75 3.16
N LEU A 160 28.39 18.47 3.04
CA LEU A 160 27.96 19.47 4.03
C LEU A 160 27.54 18.81 5.34
N ALA A 161 26.81 17.69 5.28
CA ALA A 161 26.38 16.94 6.45
C ALA A 161 27.55 16.42 7.30
N GLY A 162 28.62 15.95 6.65
CA GLY A 162 29.83 15.51 7.35
C GLY A 162 30.62 16.64 8.02
N ALA A 163 30.56 17.87 7.49
CA ALA A 163 31.33 18.99 8.01
C ALA A 163 30.63 19.76 9.14
N GLU A 164 29.30 19.86 9.09
CA GLU A 164 28.53 20.79 9.94
C GLU A 164 27.64 20.07 10.98
N GLY A 165 27.61 18.73 10.99
CA GLY A 165 27.06 17.94 12.09
C GLY A 165 25.53 18.01 12.25
N PHE A 166 24.79 17.88 11.15
CA PHE A 166 23.33 17.96 11.15
C PHE A 166 22.65 16.63 11.53
N GLY A 167 21.31 16.63 11.56
CA GLY A 167 20.47 15.45 11.82
C GLY A 167 20.70 14.29 10.85
N GLN A 168 19.94 13.21 11.04
CA GLN A 168 20.16 11.96 10.29
C GLN A 168 19.87 12.18 8.80
N MET A 169 20.86 11.90 7.96
CA MET A 169 20.71 11.96 6.51
C MET A 169 20.05 10.68 6.02
N LEU A 170 18.92 10.82 5.33
CA LEU A 170 18.18 9.75 4.68
C LEU A 170 18.27 9.93 3.17
N VAL A 171 18.29 8.81 2.46
CA VAL A 171 18.31 8.81 0.99
C VAL A 171 17.17 7.97 0.43
N PHE A 172 16.70 8.34 -0.77
CA PHE A 172 15.74 7.52 -1.50
C PHE A 172 16.37 6.18 -1.89
N ASN A 173 15.67 5.09 -1.61
CA ASN A 173 16.06 3.74 -1.97
C ASN A 173 14.91 3.10 -2.76
N PRO A 174 14.61 3.57 -3.99
CA PRO A 174 13.51 3.01 -4.77
C PRO A 174 13.81 1.54 -5.06
N LEU A 175 13.02 0.65 -4.47
CA LEU A 175 13.17 -0.80 -4.61
C LEU A 175 12.14 -1.27 -5.65
N PRO A 176 12.50 -1.35 -6.96
CA PRO A 176 11.59 -1.88 -8.00
C PRO A 176 11.00 -3.24 -7.65
N GLU A 177 11.73 -4.03 -6.87
CA GLU A 177 11.37 -5.39 -6.47
C GLU A 177 10.25 -5.41 -5.42
N LEU A 178 10.11 -4.32 -4.67
CA LEU A 178 9.03 -4.08 -3.74
C LEU A 178 7.92 -3.35 -4.51
N ASN A 179 7.09 -4.14 -5.19
CA ASN A 179 5.86 -3.66 -5.82
C ASN A 179 4.87 -3.22 -4.71
N ALA A 180 5.11 -2.07 -4.08
CA ALA A 180 4.24 -1.52 -3.05
C ALA A 180 3.08 -0.79 -3.72
N THR A 181 1.88 -1.03 -3.23
CA THR A 181 0.71 -0.27 -3.67
C THR A 181 0.87 1.20 -3.29
N ILE A 182 0.81 2.08 -4.30
CA ILE A 182 0.75 3.53 -4.12
C ILE A 182 -0.47 3.89 -3.27
N SER A 183 -0.32 4.80 -2.31
CA SER A 183 -1.46 5.33 -1.55
C SER A 183 -2.37 6.17 -2.44
N LEU A 184 -3.65 6.30 -2.06
CA LEU A 184 -4.58 7.17 -2.79
C LEU A 184 -4.10 8.64 -2.77
N GLY A 185 -3.47 9.07 -1.68
CA GLY A 185 -2.86 10.40 -1.57
C GLY A 185 -1.77 10.60 -2.62
N LYS A 186 -0.81 9.67 -2.72
CA LYS A 186 0.26 9.74 -3.72
C LYS A 186 -0.29 9.60 -5.14
N GLN A 187 -1.29 8.75 -5.36
CA GLN A 187 -1.95 8.64 -6.67
C GLN A 187 -2.57 9.98 -7.10
N ARG A 188 -3.22 10.71 -6.19
CA ARG A 188 -3.75 12.06 -6.46
C ARG A 188 -2.65 13.07 -6.74
N MET A 189 -1.56 13.03 -5.97
CA MET A 189 -0.37 13.85 -6.22
C MET A 189 0.20 13.59 -7.64
N LEU A 190 0.34 12.33 -8.03
CA LEU A 190 0.79 11.91 -9.36
C LEU A 190 -0.16 12.37 -10.46
N GLN A 191 -1.47 12.11 -10.34
CA GLN A 191 -2.47 12.52 -11.32
C GLN A 191 -2.50 14.03 -11.54
N THR A 192 -2.29 14.80 -10.46
CA THR A 192 -2.24 16.26 -10.54
C THR A 192 -1.04 16.74 -11.34
N TYR A 193 0.15 16.13 -11.16
CA TYR A 193 1.30 16.41 -12.03
C TYR A 193 1.00 16.08 -13.50
N LEU A 194 0.38 14.92 -13.75
CA LEU A 194 0.08 14.48 -15.10
C LEU A 194 -0.93 15.37 -15.82
N HIS A 195 -1.89 15.96 -15.10
CA HIS A 195 -2.83 16.92 -15.65
C HIS A 195 -2.21 18.29 -15.96
N LEU A 196 -1.17 18.68 -15.25
CA LEU A 196 -0.45 19.95 -15.47
C LEU A 196 0.69 19.84 -16.50
N ALA A 197 1.13 18.62 -16.80
CA ALA A 197 2.19 18.32 -17.75
C ALA A 197 1.65 18.15 -19.17
N GLU A 198 2.09 19.00 -20.10
CA GLU A 198 1.67 18.98 -21.52
C GLU A 198 2.45 17.94 -22.37
N SER A 199 3.38 17.15 -21.79
CA SER A 199 4.29 16.30 -22.57
C SER A 199 4.18 14.80 -22.27
N ASN A 200 4.20 14.00 -23.34
CA ASN A 200 4.21 12.53 -23.32
C ASN A 200 5.46 11.94 -22.64
N ALA A 201 6.56 12.70 -22.53
CA ALA A 201 7.78 12.23 -21.86
C ALA A 201 7.60 12.11 -20.34
N ARG A 202 6.99 13.11 -19.69
CA ARG A 202 6.72 13.05 -18.23
C ARG A 202 5.72 11.97 -17.89
N GLN A 203 4.64 11.82 -18.67
CA GLN A 203 3.67 10.73 -18.47
C GLN A 203 4.35 9.35 -18.48
N ARG A 204 5.35 9.16 -19.34
CA ARG A 204 6.13 7.91 -19.42
C ARG A 204 7.05 7.71 -18.22
N VAL A 205 7.75 8.75 -17.76
CA VAL A 205 8.57 8.70 -16.54
C VAL A 205 7.69 8.36 -15.34
N PHE A 206 6.54 9.02 -15.20
CA PHE A 206 5.58 8.76 -14.12
C PHE A 206 4.97 7.36 -14.21
N ALA A 207 4.54 6.89 -15.39
CA ALA A 207 4.02 5.54 -15.54
C ALA A 207 5.07 4.48 -15.15
N SER A 208 6.33 4.74 -15.48
CA SER A 208 7.44 3.86 -15.13
C SER A 208 7.72 3.91 -13.63
N LEU A 209 7.90 5.10 -13.06
CA LEU A 209 8.43 5.29 -11.70
C LEU A 209 7.36 5.32 -10.60
N SER A 210 6.08 5.54 -10.93
CA SER A 210 5.01 5.62 -9.94
C SER A 210 4.85 4.34 -9.13
N GLY A 211 5.08 3.17 -9.75
CA GLY A 211 4.98 1.86 -9.11
C GLY A 211 6.15 1.49 -8.20
N TYR A 212 7.19 2.32 -8.10
CA TYR A 212 8.33 2.04 -7.22
C TYR A 212 7.95 2.39 -5.78
N SER A 213 8.16 1.44 -4.86
CA SER A 213 7.97 1.68 -3.43
C SER A 213 8.97 2.73 -2.95
N GLU A 214 8.46 3.77 -2.30
CA GLU A 214 9.30 4.76 -1.66
C GLU A 214 9.87 4.18 -0.37
N HIS A 215 11.19 4.14 -0.28
CA HIS A 215 11.88 3.81 0.95
C HIS A 215 12.92 4.86 1.25
N LEU A 216 12.82 5.45 2.44
CA LEU A 216 13.86 6.29 3.00
C LEU A 216 14.74 5.40 3.88
N VAL A 217 16.04 5.36 3.60
CA VAL A 217 17.01 4.65 4.43
C VAL A 217 18.07 5.62 4.92
N PRO A 218 18.61 5.42 6.13
CA PRO A 218 19.81 6.14 6.55
C PRO A 218 20.92 5.99 5.53
N LEU A 219 21.66 7.06 5.28
CA LEU A 219 22.76 7.06 4.32
C LEU A 219 23.75 5.91 4.58
N GLU A 220 24.07 5.66 5.85
CA GLU A 220 24.95 4.58 6.29
C GLU A 220 24.42 3.16 5.99
N HIS A 221 23.12 3.03 5.75
CA HIS A 221 22.44 1.78 5.41
C HIS A 221 22.15 1.65 3.92
N PHE A 222 22.40 2.69 3.13
CA PHE A 222 22.32 2.58 1.68
C PHE A 222 23.53 1.79 1.18
N GLN A 223 23.34 0.47 1.03
CA GLN A 223 24.32 -0.44 0.49
C GLN A 223 23.80 -1.00 -0.83
N ARG A 224 24.06 -0.28 -1.92
CA ARG A 224 23.86 -0.83 -3.27
C ARG A 224 25.22 -0.92 -3.94
N PRO A 225 25.59 -2.06 -4.56
CA PRO A 225 26.74 -2.07 -5.43
C PRO A 225 26.54 -1.01 -6.53
N PRO A 226 27.59 -0.26 -6.91
CA PRO A 226 27.50 0.71 -7.99
C PRO A 226 26.97 -0.01 -9.23
N ALA A 227 25.87 0.49 -9.79
CA ALA A 227 25.20 -0.15 -10.91
C ALA A 227 26.16 -0.33 -12.10
N LEU A 228 26.18 -1.50 -12.75
CA LEU A 228 26.60 -1.65 -14.14
C LEU A 228 25.52 -0.92 -14.94
N GLY A 229 25.81 0.32 -15.34
CA GLY A 229 24.85 1.12 -16.09
C GLY A 229 24.59 0.53 -17.48
N VAL A 230 23.35 0.63 -17.96
CA VAL A 230 23.04 0.59 -19.40
C VAL A 230 22.14 1.78 -19.76
N TYR A 231 22.43 2.32 -20.94
CA TYR A 231 22.18 3.69 -21.42
C TYR A 231 20.72 4.04 -21.78
N PHE A 232 20.53 5.36 -21.91
CA PHE A 232 19.44 6.06 -22.61
C PHE A 232 19.53 5.81 -24.13
N TRP A 233 18.46 5.26 -24.74
CA TRP A 233 18.35 5.12 -26.19
C TRP A 233 17.39 6.19 -26.74
N GLN A 234 17.93 7.14 -27.52
CA GLN A 234 17.12 7.95 -28.44
C GLN A 234 16.98 7.16 -29.74
N GLY A 235 15.87 6.44 -29.91
CA GLY A 235 15.52 5.84 -31.18
C GLY A 235 15.22 6.93 -32.21
N ILE A 236 15.92 6.92 -33.34
CA ILE A 236 15.54 7.69 -34.52
C ILE A 236 14.35 6.96 -35.15
N GLY A 237 13.13 7.29 -34.70
CA GLY A 237 11.88 6.73 -35.23
C GLY A 237 10.74 6.86 -34.22
N GLU A 238 9.60 7.40 -34.65
CA GLU A 238 8.47 7.84 -33.80
C GLU A 238 7.75 6.72 -33.01
N ASP A 239 8.10 5.45 -33.21
CA ASP A 239 7.35 4.29 -32.68
C ASP A 239 8.12 3.34 -31.73
N LEU A 240 9.34 3.67 -31.29
CA LEU A 240 10.05 2.84 -30.30
C LEU A 240 10.31 3.64 -29.02
N GLY A 241 9.54 3.31 -27.97
CA GLY A 241 9.45 4.05 -26.72
C GLY A 241 10.75 4.11 -25.90
N ASN A 242 10.85 5.17 -25.08
CA ASN A 242 11.91 5.33 -24.08
C ASN A 242 11.75 4.28 -22.97
N HIS A 243 12.71 3.39 -22.81
CA HIS A 243 12.77 2.45 -21.68
C HIS A 243 13.91 2.85 -20.73
N PHE A 244 13.58 3.01 -19.44
CA PHE A 244 14.57 3.04 -18.37
C PHE A 244 14.64 1.63 -17.77
N ALA A 245 15.81 0.98 -17.81
CA ALA A 245 16.01 -0.33 -17.19
C ALA A 245 17.17 -0.25 -16.19
N TYR A 246 16.88 -0.63 -14.94
CA TYR A 246 17.88 -1.17 -14.05
C TYR A 246 17.86 -2.69 -14.26
N ASP A 247 18.93 -3.31 -14.74
CA ASP A 247 18.96 -4.76 -14.81
C ASP A 247 20.28 -5.33 -14.28
N TRP A 248 20.14 -6.12 -13.23
CA TRP A 248 21.18 -7.01 -12.76
C TRP A 248 20.74 -8.49 -12.77
N THR A 249 19.47 -8.84 -13.07
CA THR A 249 18.95 -10.20 -12.75
C THR A 249 17.69 -10.76 -13.48
N ARG A 250 17.09 -10.26 -14.59
CA ARG A 250 15.83 -10.90 -15.12
C ARG A 250 15.78 -11.48 -16.56
N PRO A 251 14.95 -12.54 -16.80
CA PRO A 251 15.00 -13.39 -18.00
C PRO A 251 14.06 -12.94 -19.14
N LEU A 252 14.62 -12.92 -20.35
CA LEU A 252 14.05 -12.56 -21.66
C LEU A 252 12.91 -13.47 -22.15
N LYS A 253 11.68 -13.36 -21.65
CA LYS A 253 10.52 -14.03 -22.29
C LYS A 253 9.40 -13.12 -22.79
N ALA A 254 9.33 -11.86 -22.37
CA ALA A 254 8.23 -10.98 -22.77
C ALA A 254 8.45 -10.19 -24.08
N TRP A 255 9.63 -10.28 -24.71
CA TRP A 255 10.04 -9.36 -25.79
C TRP A 255 10.66 -10.02 -27.03
N GLY A 256 10.34 -11.29 -27.29
CA GLY A 256 10.95 -12.05 -28.40
C GLY A 256 12.25 -12.77 -28.00
N GLU A 257 12.93 -13.37 -28.98
CA GLU A 257 14.14 -14.17 -28.74
C GLU A 257 15.20 -13.39 -27.95
N PRO A 258 15.96 -14.06 -27.06
CA PRO A 258 16.96 -13.41 -26.23
C PRO A 258 17.93 -12.58 -27.05
N PHE A 259 18.23 -11.38 -26.56
CA PHE A 259 19.21 -10.47 -27.16
C PHE A 259 20.60 -11.10 -27.02
N THR A 260 21.04 -11.81 -28.05
CA THR A 260 22.30 -12.57 -28.03
C THR A 260 23.50 -11.64 -27.96
N ALA A 261 24.65 -12.13 -27.50
CA ALA A 261 25.95 -11.46 -27.60
C ALA A 261 26.18 -11.00 -29.05
N LYS A 262 25.68 -11.79 -30.02
CA LYS A 262 25.70 -11.49 -31.46
C LYS A 262 24.92 -10.26 -31.88
N GLN A 263 23.84 -9.94 -31.18
CA GLN A 263 23.05 -8.73 -31.41
C GLN A 263 23.55 -7.53 -30.60
N CYS A 264 24.19 -7.75 -29.44
CA CYS A 264 24.73 -6.71 -28.58
C CYS A 264 26.05 -6.10 -29.09
N GLY A 265 26.93 -6.93 -29.69
CA GLY A 265 28.26 -6.52 -30.14
C GLY A 265 28.26 -5.29 -31.08
N PRO A 266 27.45 -5.29 -32.17
CA PRO A 266 27.39 -4.16 -33.09
C PRO A 266 26.93 -2.85 -32.44
N ALA A 267 25.94 -2.88 -31.54
CA ALA A 267 25.40 -1.70 -30.88
C ALA A 267 26.40 -1.06 -29.89
N VAL A 268 27.11 -1.89 -29.12
CA VAL A 268 28.14 -1.41 -28.21
C VAL A 268 29.36 -0.91 -28.97
N GLN A 269 29.73 -1.57 -30.07
CA GLN A 269 30.80 -1.12 -30.95
C GLN A 269 30.45 0.22 -31.61
N GLU A 270 29.21 0.39 -32.08
CA GLU A 270 28.70 1.64 -32.63
C GLU A 270 28.68 2.77 -31.58
N PHE A 271 28.30 2.47 -30.34
CA PHE A 271 28.39 3.42 -29.22
C PHE A 271 29.83 3.92 -29.03
N PHE A 272 30.80 3.03 -28.90
CA PHE A 272 32.21 3.43 -28.73
C PHE A 272 32.78 4.16 -29.95
N ILE A 273 32.39 3.78 -31.17
CA ILE A 273 32.78 4.47 -32.41
C ILE A 273 32.18 5.89 -32.45
N ASN A 274 30.92 6.06 -32.07
CA ASN A 274 30.25 7.35 -32.06
C ASN A 274 30.80 8.26 -30.96
N THR A 275 31.09 7.73 -29.78
CA THR A 275 31.79 8.47 -28.71
C THR A 275 33.20 8.87 -29.16
N TRP A 276 33.95 7.98 -29.80
CA TRP A 276 35.26 8.31 -30.39
C TRP A 276 35.16 9.41 -31.44
N ARG A 277 34.24 9.29 -32.41
CA ARG A 277 34.07 10.28 -33.49
C ARG A 277 33.72 11.65 -32.96
N ARG A 278 32.71 11.74 -32.09
CA ARG A 278 32.18 13.01 -31.58
C ARG A 278 33.10 13.67 -30.55
N SER A 279 33.82 12.88 -29.74
CA SER A 279 34.60 13.42 -28.62
C SER A 279 36.11 13.42 -28.86
N CYS A 280 36.60 12.69 -29.87
CA CYS A 280 38.04 12.50 -30.09
C CYS A 280 38.50 12.73 -31.55
N GLU A 281 37.64 12.61 -32.57
CA GLU A 281 38.05 12.69 -33.99
C GLU A 281 37.65 14.01 -34.68
N GLU A 282 36.51 14.61 -34.32
CA GLU A 282 36.10 15.88 -34.93
C GLU A 282 37.10 16.99 -34.61
N LYS A 283 37.70 17.55 -35.68
CA LYS A 283 38.58 18.73 -35.68
C LYS A 283 37.81 20.00 -35.30
N THR A 284 37.15 19.99 -34.15
CA THR A 284 36.69 21.21 -33.52
C THR A 284 37.94 21.93 -33.00
N THR A 285 37.98 23.25 -33.15
CA THR A 285 39.08 24.12 -32.68
C THR A 285 39.21 24.14 -31.15
N THR A 286 38.46 23.28 -30.45
CA THR A 286 38.39 23.18 -29.00
C THR A 286 39.34 22.08 -28.53
N PRO A 287 40.17 22.31 -27.49
CA PRO A 287 41.07 21.28 -26.97
C PRO A 287 40.28 20.03 -26.57
N ILE A 288 40.77 18.85 -26.98
CA ILE A 288 40.20 17.55 -26.61
C ILE A 288 40.09 17.50 -25.08
N ARG A 289 38.86 17.51 -24.55
CA ARG A 289 38.62 17.62 -23.10
C ARG A 289 39.10 16.40 -22.30
N PHE A 290 39.31 15.24 -22.95
CA PHE A 290 39.72 14.00 -22.28
C PHE A 290 40.76 13.21 -23.10
N PRO A 291 41.99 13.72 -23.21
CA PRO A 291 43.01 13.15 -24.10
C PRO A 291 43.40 11.73 -23.71
N GLU A 292 43.36 11.37 -22.42
CA GLU A 292 43.71 10.01 -21.96
C GLU A 292 42.62 8.98 -22.28
N ILE A 293 41.34 9.35 -22.18
CA ILE A 293 40.20 8.51 -22.56
C ILE A 293 40.20 8.32 -24.07
N CYS A 294 40.47 9.38 -24.82
CA CYS A 294 40.67 9.28 -26.25
C CYS A 294 41.88 8.36 -26.57
N LEU A 295 43.04 8.56 -25.97
CA LEU A 295 44.19 7.68 -26.18
C LEU A 295 43.92 6.21 -25.79
N ALA A 296 43.07 5.96 -24.80
CA ALA A 296 42.65 4.61 -24.41
C ALA A 296 41.65 4.01 -25.41
N LEU A 297 40.63 4.75 -25.83
CA LEU A 297 39.69 4.35 -26.87
C LEU A 297 40.39 4.12 -28.21
N GLN A 298 41.39 4.94 -28.55
CA GLN A 298 42.22 4.76 -29.74
C GLN A 298 43.04 3.47 -29.67
N ARG A 299 43.70 3.23 -28.53
CA ARG A 299 44.55 2.04 -28.32
C ARG A 299 43.74 0.75 -28.25
N HIS A 300 42.51 0.82 -27.75
CA HIS A 300 41.73 -0.37 -27.44
C HIS A 300 40.46 -0.53 -28.27
N SER A 301 40.03 0.41 -29.10
CA SER A 301 38.79 0.29 -29.90
C SER A 301 38.67 -1.02 -30.69
N ALA A 302 39.77 -1.50 -31.26
CA ALA A 302 39.81 -2.78 -31.98
C ALA A 302 39.78 -4.02 -31.07
N SER A 303 40.26 -3.92 -29.83
CA SER A 303 40.33 -5.05 -28.87
C SER A 303 39.21 -5.08 -27.84
N LEU A 304 38.60 -3.93 -27.53
CA LEU A 304 37.50 -3.78 -26.58
C LEU A 304 36.25 -4.51 -27.07
N GLY A 305 35.96 -4.42 -28.38
CA GLY A 305 34.88 -5.17 -29.01
C GLY A 305 35.08 -6.68 -28.87
N ALA A 306 36.30 -7.17 -29.11
CA ALA A 306 36.62 -8.59 -29.04
C ALA A 306 36.67 -9.14 -27.60
N GLU A 307 37.17 -8.37 -26.64
CA GLU A 307 37.23 -8.76 -25.22
C GLU A 307 35.84 -8.73 -24.57
N LEU A 308 35.05 -7.69 -24.83
CA LEU A 308 33.67 -7.59 -24.35
C LEU A 308 32.82 -8.70 -24.94
N TRP A 309 32.96 -8.96 -26.24
CA TRP A 309 32.33 -10.08 -26.92
C TRP A 309 32.67 -11.43 -26.28
N ARG A 310 33.95 -11.69 -25.98
CA ARG A 310 34.39 -12.93 -25.33
C ARG A 310 33.77 -13.11 -23.95
N ARG A 311 33.61 -12.01 -23.20
CA ARG A 311 32.97 -12.03 -21.87
C ARG A 311 31.46 -12.27 -21.95
N LEU A 312 30.78 -11.65 -22.92
CA LEU A 312 29.35 -11.89 -23.17
C LEU A 312 29.09 -13.33 -23.62
N GLN A 313 29.93 -13.88 -24.51
CA GLN A 313 29.86 -15.30 -24.90
C GLN A 313 30.13 -16.26 -23.74
N ALA A 314 31.06 -15.93 -22.84
CA ALA A 314 31.31 -16.74 -21.65
C ALA A 314 30.11 -16.73 -20.69
N MET A 315 29.38 -15.61 -20.60
CA MET A 315 28.14 -15.52 -19.82
C MET A 315 27.00 -16.31 -20.48
N GLU A 316 26.84 -16.26 -21.81
CA GLU A 316 25.86 -17.09 -22.53
C GLU A 316 26.14 -18.59 -22.37
N ALA A 317 27.39 -19.02 -22.54
CA ALA A 317 27.79 -20.42 -22.37
C ALA A 317 27.53 -20.91 -20.93
N TRP A 318 27.69 -20.04 -19.93
CA TRP A 318 27.37 -20.36 -18.54
C TRP A 318 25.85 -20.54 -18.32
N VAL A 319 25.02 -19.73 -18.98
CA VAL A 319 23.55 -19.85 -18.95
C VAL A 319 23.06 -21.11 -19.67
N GLU A 320 23.66 -21.47 -20.81
CA GLU A 320 23.33 -22.71 -21.55
C GLU A 320 23.74 -23.97 -20.79
N LEU A 321 24.85 -23.92 -20.04
CA LEU A 321 25.29 -25.01 -19.16
C LEU A 321 24.29 -25.25 -18.01
N GLN A 322 23.68 -24.18 -17.49
CA GLN A 322 22.60 -24.27 -16.49
C GLN A 322 21.30 -24.83 -17.09
N ALA A 323 21.00 -24.51 -18.35
CA ALA A 323 19.79 -24.95 -19.05
C ALA A 323 19.85 -26.42 -19.53
N SER A 324 21.04 -26.98 -19.74
CA SER A 324 21.25 -28.34 -20.28
C SER A 324 21.42 -29.43 -19.21
N THR A 325 21.34 -29.09 -17.93
CA THR A 325 21.35 -30.10 -16.86
C THR A 325 19.98 -30.82 -16.82
N PRO A 326 19.90 -32.16 -16.95
CA PRO A 326 18.62 -32.84 -17.14
C PRO A 326 17.72 -32.69 -15.90
N ARG A 327 16.61 -31.94 -16.04
CA ARG A 327 15.51 -31.96 -15.06
C ARG A 327 14.65 -33.20 -15.33
N GLY A 328 14.90 -34.28 -14.59
CA GLY A 328 14.00 -35.42 -14.52
C GLY A 328 12.65 -35.02 -13.88
N PRO A 329 11.53 -35.65 -14.24
CA PRO A 329 10.22 -35.32 -13.69
C PRO A 329 10.07 -35.94 -12.29
N ALA A 330 10.53 -35.22 -11.27
CA ALA A 330 10.14 -35.47 -9.89
C ALA A 330 9.29 -34.28 -9.44
N GLY A 331 7.98 -34.38 -9.67
CA GLY A 331 7.02 -33.42 -9.14
C GLY A 331 7.00 -33.50 -7.62
N LEU A 332 7.53 -32.48 -6.96
CA LEU A 332 7.42 -32.27 -5.53
C LEU A 332 6.01 -31.75 -5.23
N ARG A 333 5.13 -32.65 -4.76
CA ARG A 333 3.85 -32.29 -4.15
C ARG A 333 4.13 -31.91 -2.70
N CYS A 334 3.93 -30.64 -2.33
CA CYS A 334 3.63 -30.32 -0.95
C CYS A 334 2.35 -31.11 -0.61
N GLN A 335 2.42 -32.06 0.31
CA GLN A 335 1.25 -32.83 0.69
C GLN A 335 0.43 -32.00 1.69
N ALA A 336 -0.79 -31.65 1.27
CA ALA A 336 -1.92 -31.13 2.04
C ALA A 336 -1.60 -29.98 3.01
N ALA A 337 -2.18 -28.80 2.76
CA ALA A 337 -2.69 -28.02 3.89
C ALA A 337 -3.46 -29.01 4.77
N LEU A 338 -3.06 -29.18 6.03
CA LEU A 338 -3.92 -29.89 6.97
C LEU A 338 -5.30 -29.23 6.81
N PRO A 339 -6.40 -29.99 6.65
CA PRO A 339 -7.72 -29.41 6.45
C PRO A 339 -7.88 -28.28 7.45
N SER A 340 -8.23 -27.08 6.95
CA SER A 340 -8.38 -25.85 7.75
C SER A 340 -8.95 -26.27 9.09
N ALA A 341 -8.22 -26.03 10.19
CA ALA A 341 -8.52 -26.71 11.45
C ALA A 341 -10.00 -26.46 11.78
N GLU A 342 -10.88 -27.43 11.55
CA GLU A 342 -12.33 -27.27 11.81
C GLU A 342 -12.60 -27.15 13.31
N VAL A 343 -11.56 -27.35 14.12
CA VAL A 343 -11.61 -27.49 15.56
C VAL A 343 -10.78 -26.40 16.22
N LYS A 344 -11.45 -25.61 17.05
CA LYS A 344 -10.82 -24.70 18.01
C LYS A 344 -9.96 -25.50 19.00
N GLY A 345 -8.67 -25.18 19.10
CA GLY A 345 -7.72 -26.01 19.81
C GLY A 345 -6.40 -25.33 20.12
N SER A 346 -5.41 -26.16 20.41
CA SER A 346 -4.02 -25.75 20.43
C SER A 346 -3.14 -26.81 19.83
N VAL A 347 -2.15 -26.40 19.04
CA VAL A 347 -1.10 -27.28 18.56
C VAL A 347 -0.16 -27.58 19.72
N THR A 348 -0.14 -28.84 20.14
CA THR A 348 0.64 -29.32 21.30
C THR A 348 1.90 -30.08 20.89
N ALA A 349 1.93 -30.60 19.66
CA ALA A 349 3.11 -31.20 19.09
C ALA A 349 3.01 -31.26 17.58
N TRP A 350 4.14 -31.42 16.92
CA TRP A 350 4.20 -31.81 15.52
C TRP A 350 5.42 -32.69 15.27
N ASP A 351 5.30 -33.53 14.24
CA ASP A 351 6.33 -34.46 13.80
C ASP A 351 6.39 -34.42 12.26
N VAL A 352 7.57 -34.12 11.72
CA VAL A 352 7.83 -34.04 10.27
C VAL A 352 8.95 -35.00 9.90
N GLU A 353 8.70 -35.85 8.91
CA GLU A 353 9.70 -36.67 8.23
C GLU A 353 10.01 -36.01 6.89
N LEU A 354 11.27 -35.64 6.68
CA LEU A 354 11.70 -34.89 5.49
C LEU A 354 13.13 -35.27 5.09
N GLU A 355 13.47 -35.05 3.83
CA GLU A 355 14.84 -35.14 3.31
C GLU A 355 15.32 -33.75 2.89
N ALA A 356 16.51 -33.36 3.35
CA ALA A 356 17.14 -32.09 3.02
C ALA A 356 18.52 -32.30 2.37
N SER A 357 18.87 -31.62 1.28
CA SER A 357 20.17 -31.73 0.62
C SER A 357 21.25 -30.92 1.34
N ARG A 358 20.82 -29.98 2.19
CA ARG A 358 21.65 -29.07 2.95
C ARG A 358 21.05 -28.82 4.32
N GLU A 359 21.86 -28.29 5.21
CA GLU A 359 21.41 -27.92 6.53
C GLU A 359 20.44 -26.74 6.46
N MET A 360 19.35 -26.81 7.22
CA MET A 360 18.34 -25.77 7.25
C MET A 360 17.62 -25.75 8.60
N HIS A 361 16.75 -24.79 8.80
CA HIS A 361 15.85 -24.68 9.93
C HIS A 361 14.42 -24.81 9.44
N LEU A 362 13.61 -25.55 10.20
CA LEU A 362 12.19 -25.74 9.99
C LEU A 362 11.43 -25.16 11.17
N GLU A 363 10.39 -24.38 10.88
CA GLU A 363 9.54 -23.72 11.86
C GLU A 363 8.08 -23.91 11.43
N MET A 364 7.23 -24.37 12.34
CA MET A 364 5.79 -24.39 12.11
C MET A 364 5.22 -23.03 12.50
N LEU A 365 4.38 -22.47 11.63
CA LEU A 365 3.67 -21.22 11.83
C LEU A 365 2.17 -21.49 11.92
N VAL A 366 1.51 -20.86 12.87
CA VAL A 366 0.04 -20.74 12.87
C VAL A 366 -0.29 -19.36 12.34
N LEU A 367 -1.04 -19.32 11.24
CA LEU A 367 -1.30 -18.14 10.45
C LEU A 367 -2.81 -17.91 10.41
N ARG A 368 -3.27 -16.74 10.85
CA ARG A 368 -4.67 -16.34 10.69
C ARG A 368 -4.81 -15.52 9.42
N PRO A 369 -5.56 -15.99 8.41
CA PRO A 369 -5.79 -15.18 7.22
C PRO A 369 -6.47 -13.86 7.60
N ILE A 370 -6.06 -12.77 6.96
CA ILE A 370 -6.67 -11.44 7.07
C ILE A 370 -7.24 -11.10 5.69
N ILE A 371 -8.57 -11.01 5.60
CA ILE A 371 -9.28 -10.80 4.32
C ILE A 371 -9.62 -9.31 4.09
N VAL A 372 -9.31 -8.45 5.05
CA VAL A 372 -9.71 -7.04 5.00
C VAL A 372 -8.76 -6.26 4.09
N GLY A 373 -9.20 -6.01 2.85
CA GLY A 373 -8.46 -5.20 1.89
C GLY A 373 -9.21 -5.01 0.58
N TRP A 374 -9.72 -3.79 0.36
CA TRP A 374 -10.55 -3.32 -0.77
C TRP A 374 -9.83 -3.23 -2.12
N LYS A 375 -8.64 -3.81 -2.25
CA LYS A 375 -7.82 -3.68 -3.46
C LYS A 375 -7.73 -5.01 -4.16
N GLU A 376 -8.10 -4.99 -5.44
CA GLU A 376 -7.77 -6.03 -6.40
C GLU A 376 -6.25 -6.30 -6.35
N GLY A 377 -5.86 -7.40 -5.69
CA GLY A 377 -4.47 -7.70 -5.33
C GLY A 377 -4.30 -8.26 -3.91
N TYR A 378 -5.21 -7.96 -2.98
CA TYR A 378 -5.26 -8.52 -1.62
C TYR A 378 -5.79 -9.97 -1.56
N LYS A 379 -5.73 -10.70 -2.68
CA LYS A 379 -6.23 -12.08 -2.80
C LYS A 379 -5.48 -13.03 -1.85
N GLY A 380 -5.91 -13.11 -0.60
CA GLY A 380 -5.60 -14.18 0.35
C GLY A 380 -4.13 -14.35 0.73
N ARG A 381 -3.34 -13.27 0.78
CA ARG A 381 -1.89 -13.37 1.10
C ARG A 381 -1.47 -12.69 2.38
N THR A 382 -2.39 -12.03 3.07
CA THR A 382 -2.10 -11.33 4.32
C THR A 382 -2.52 -12.21 5.48
N TYR A 383 -1.60 -12.48 6.39
CA TYR A 383 -1.85 -13.35 7.53
C TYR A 383 -1.26 -12.74 8.79
N LYS A 384 -1.96 -12.88 9.91
CA LYS A 384 -1.38 -12.61 11.23
C LYS A 384 -0.72 -13.87 11.77
N ILE A 385 0.53 -13.79 12.21
CA ILE A 385 1.20 -14.91 12.89
C ILE A 385 0.60 -15.03 14.30
N GLN A 386 -0.18 -16.08 14.56
CA GLN A 386 -0.75 -16.36 15.89
C GLN A 386 0.29 -16.97 16.83
N GLY A 387 1.22 -17.73 16.26
CA GLY A 387 2.32 -18.31 17.01
C GLY A 387 3.24 -19.12 16.12
N SER A 388 4.38 -19.48 16.70
CA SER A 388 5.40 -20.24 16.02
C SER A 388 5.99 -21.30 16.96
N SER A 389 6.39 -22.44 16.40
CA SER A 389 7.17 -23.45 17.10
C SER A 389 8.58 -23.00 17.46
N GLY A 390 9.06 -21.91 16.86
CA GLY A 390 10.46 -21.57 16.75
C GLY A 390 11.21 -22.52 15.79
N PRO A 391 12.41 -22.14 15.35
CA PRO A 391 13.15 -22.94 14.38
C PRO A 391 13.80 -24.19 14.97
N ARG A 392 13.79 -25.25 14.17
CA ARG A 392 14.41 -26.54 14.44
C ARG A 392 15.39 -26.88 13.33
N ARG A 393 16.64 -27.13 13.72
CA ARG A 393 17.70 -27.51 12.78
C ARG A 393 17.40 -28.87 12.16
N VAL A 394 17.48 -28.92 10.84
CA VAL A 394 17.35 -30.08 9.96
C VAL A 394 18.73 -30.33 9.35
N LYS A 395 19.26 -31.55 9.52
CA LYS A 395 20.54 -31.92 8.92
C LYS A 395 20.36 -32.40 7.47
N PRO A 396 21.40 -32.31 6.63
CA PRO A 396 21.38 -32.95 5.33
C PRO A 396 21.07 -34.46 5.44
N GLY A 397 20.35 -35.00 4.45
CA GLY A 397 19.80 -36.34 4.40
C GLY A 397 18.37 -36.42 4.96
N PHE A 398 17.92 -37.66 5.16
CA PHE A 398 16.63 -37.94 5.80
C PHE A 398 16.70 -37.58 7.29
N SER A 399 15.74 -36.77 7.73
CA SER A 399 15.60 -36.29 9.11
C SER A 399 14.16 -36.44 9.58
N GLN A 400 13.99 -36.89 10.82
CA GLN A 400 12.73 -36.75 11.54
C GLN A 400 12.89 -35.62 12.55
N VAL A 401 12.06 -34.59 12.42
CA VAL A 401 12.06 -33.42 13.30
C VAL A 401 10.74 -33.39 14.04
N SER A 402 10.84 -33.33 15.36
CA SER A 402 9.69 -33.25 16.26
C SER A 402 9.74 -31.97 17.09
N TRP A 403 8.58 -31.45 17.44
CA TRP A 403 8.43 -30.36 18.38
C TRP A 403 7.33 -30.69 19.39
N GLN A 404 7.64 -30.40 20.64
CA GLN A 404 6.70 -30.31 21.75
C GLN A 404 7.10 -29.05 22.53
N PRO A 405 6.26 -28.01 22.59
CA PRO A 405 6.59 -26.79 23.28
C PRO A 405 6.37 -26.93 24.78
N ALA A 406 6.90 -25.97 25.53
CA ALA A 406 6.45 -25.73 26.89
C ALA A 406 5.01 -25.16 26.95
N ALA A 407 4.59 -24.43 25.90
CA ALA A 407 3.26 -23.82 25.79
C ALA A 407 2.62 -24.14 24.42
N PRO A 408 1.42 -24.75 24.38
CA PRO A 408 0.68 -24.99 23.15
C PRO A 408 0.40 -23.70 22.36
N ILE A 409 0.35 -23.77 21.03
CA ILE A 409 -0.01 -22.61 20.18
C ILE A 409 -1.51 -22.65 19.91
N PRO A 410 -2.30 -21.63 20.31
CA PRO A 410 -3.74 -21.62 20.06
C PRO A 410 -4.03 -21.61 18.56
N VAL A 411 -5.08 -22.34 18.17
CA VAL A 411 -5.62 -22.34 16.80
C VAL A 411 -7.14 -22.16 16.86
N GLN A 412 -7.65 -21.34 15.96
CA GLN A 412 -9.07 -21.16 15.72
C GLN A 412 -9.50 -21.83 14.40
N PRO A 413 -10.80 -22.02 14.21
CA PRO A 413 -11.34 -22.29 12.89
C PRO A 413 -10.78 -21.32 11.86
N TYR A 414 -10.39 -21.88 10.71
CA TYR A 414 -9.78 -21.17 9.59
C TYR A 414 -8.36 -20.63 9.78
N ASP A 415 -7.72 -20.83 10.94
CA ASP A 415 -6.28 -20.65 11.03
C ASP A 415 -5.60 -21.70 10.13
N GLU A 416 -4.60 -21.26 9.38
CA GLU A 416 -3.77 -22.10 8.54
C GLU A 416 -2.50 -22.48 9.30
N VAL A 417 -2.16 -23.76 9.28
CA VAL A 417 -0.88 -24.24 9.84
C VAL A 417 0.08 -24.46 8.69
N GLY A 418 1.12 -23.64 8.65
CA GLY A 418 2.15 -23.65 7.62
C GLY A 418 3.52 -24.02 8.18
N TRP A 419 4.47 -24.20 7.27
CA TRP A 419 5.86 -24.44 7.59
C TRP A 419 6.74 -23.39 6.92
N GLY A 420 7.53 -22.68 7.73
CA GLY A 420 8.66 -21.88 7.30
C GLY A 420 9.92 -22.76 7.28
N ALA A 421 10.62 -22.73 6.16
CA ALA A 421 11.92 -23.39 5.99
C ALA A 421 12.95 -22.31 5.67
N PHE A 422 14.12 -22.33 6.30
CA PHE A 422 15.17 -21.36 6.00
C PHE A 422 16.57 -21.95 6.15
N VAL A 423 17.42 -21.67 5.17
CA VAL A 423 18.81 -22.11 5.16
C VAL A 423 19.64 -21.04 5.87
N GLU A 424 20.56 -21.45 6.75
CA GLU A 424 21.50 -20.52 7.38
C GLU A 424 22.54 -20.09 6.35
N ILE A 425 22.14 -19.18 5.46
CA ILE A 425 23.04 -18.55 4.49
C ILE A 425 23.63 -17.35 5.21
N GLY A 426 24.94 -17.34 5.40
CA GLY A 426 25.64 -16.15 5.89
C GLY A 426 25.19 -14.92 5.11
N ASN A 427 24.48 -14.01 5.78
CA ASN A 427 23.91 -12.75 5.28
C ASN A 427 22.91 -12.83 4.09
N LEU A 428 21.61 -12.86 4.46
CA LEU A 428 20.39 -12.30 3.83
C LEU A 428 20.09 -12.53 2.34
N SER A 429 18.89 -13.07 2.05
CA SER A 429 17.79 -12.37 1.32
C SER A 429 16.60 -13.31 1.02
N ALA A 430 15.37 -12.81 1.23
CA ALA A 430 14.11 -13.50 0.93
C ALA A 430 13.49 -12.92 -0.36
N TYR A 431 13.07 -13.78 -1.30
CA TYR A 431 12.53 -13.39 -2.61
C TYR A 431 11.25 -14.20 -3.00
N PRO A 432 10.24 -13.60 -3.69
CA PRO A 432 8.89 -14.21 -3.86
C PRO A 432 8.52 -14.80 -5.27
N ALA A 433 7.56 -15.74 -5.33
CA ALA A 433 6.79 -16.17 -6.54
C ALA A 433 5.36 -16.79 -6.31
N ASP A 434 4.57 -16.93 -7.40
CA ASP A 434 3.09 -17.00 -7.61
C ASP A 434 2.34 -18.35 -7.35
N PRO A 435 1.12 -18.38 -6.71
CA PRO A 435 0.34 -19.59 -6.45
C PRO A 435 -0.88 -19.77 -7.37
N LYS A 436 -0.78 -20.73 -8.28
CA LYS A 436 -1.93 -21.46 -8.87
C LYS A 436 -1.84 -22.98 -8.65
N ARG A 437 -1.11 -23.46 -7.63
CA ARG A 437 -1.00 -24.90 -7.35
C ARG A 437 -1.10 -25.21 -5.87
N GLU A 438 -1.85 -26.27 -5.59
CA GLU A 438 -2.23 -26.78 -4.28
C GLU A 438 -0.99 -27.16 -3.46
N ALA A 439 -0.99 -26.66 -2.21
CA ALA A 439 -0.03 -26.86 -1.11
C ALA A 439 1.33 -26.14 -1.25
N ALA A 440 1.70 -25.35 -0.23
CA ALA A 440 2.95 -24.59 -0.26
C ALA A 440 3.57 -24.32 1.11
N CYS A 441 4.91 -24.39 1.14
CA CYS A 441 5.78 -23.81 2.17
C CYS A 441 5.70 -22.28 2.12
N VAL A 442 5.72 -21.67 3.30
CA VAL A 442 5.25 -20.30 3.49
C VAL A 442 6.46 -19.39 3.77
N GLY A 443 6.79 -18.48 2.85
CA GLY A 443 7.85 -17.48 3.02
C GLY A 443 7.26 -16.07 3.14
N ALA A 444 7.61 -15.32 4.19
CA ALA A 444 7.11 -13.96 4.39
C ALA A 444 7.85 -12.96 3.48
N ARG A 445 7.11 -12.16 2.70
CA ARG A 445 7.60 -11.09 1.81
C ARG A 445 7.86 -9.77 2.55
N GLY A 446 7.41 -9.68 3.79
CA GLY A 446 7.47 -8.51 4.65
C GLY A 446 6.35 -8.57 5.67
N CYS A 447 6.66 -8.20 6.91
CA CYS A 447 5.68 -8.12 8.00
C CYS A 447 5.60 -6.66 8.48
N GLU A 448 4.38 -6.16 8.66
CA GLU A 448 4.11 -4.92 9.38
C GLU A 448 3.50 -5.28 10.73
N GLY A 449 4.34 -5.28 11.78
CA GLY A 449 3.96 -5.90 13.05
C GLY A 449 3.80 -7.43 12.89
N ASP A 450 2.68 -7.96 13.38
CA ASP A 450 2.38 -9.40 13.32
C ASP A 450 1.69 -9.83 12.01
N ILE A 451 1.40 -8.87 11.12
CA ILE A 451 0.73 -9.10 9.85
C ILE A 451 1.78 -9.25 8.76
N CYS A 452 1.83 -10.41 8.12
CA CYS A 452 2.80 -10.77 7.11
C CYS A 452 2.12 -11.07 5.78
N VAL A 453 2.76 -10.68 4.68
CA VAL A 453 2.39 -11.13 3.35
C VAL A 453 3.17 -12.39 3.02
N PHE A 454 2.50 -13.46 2.58
CA PHE A 454 3.14 -14.72 2.26
C PHE A 454 3.03 -15.05 0.76
N ASP A 455 4.14 -15.48 0.16
CA ASP A 455 4.23 -16.00 -1.21
C ASP A 455 4.82 -17.43 -1.21
N THR A 456 4.63 -18.16 -2.31
CA THR A 456 5.16 -19.52 -2.48
C THR A 456 6.60 -19.49 -3.00
N TRP A 457 7.38 -20.53 -2.66
CA TRP A 457 8.80 -20.63 -3.03
C TRP A 457 8.98 -21.07 -4.48
N PRO A 458 9.99 -20.58 -5.22
CA PRO A 458 10.40 -21.17 -6.50
C PRO A 458 10.78 -22.65 -6.31
N GLU A 459 10.36 -23.54 -7.23
CA GLU A 459 10.66 -24.99 -7.16
C GLU A 459 12.16 -25.27 -6.98
N GLU A 460 13.02 -24.43 -7.54
CA GLU A 460 14.49 -24.54 -7.47
C GLU A 460 15.08 -24.26 -6.08
N TRP A 461 14.39 -23.52 -5.20
CA TRP A 461 14.84 -23.27 -3.82
C TRP A 461 14.47 -24.41 -2.89
N MET A 462 13.39 -25.11 -3.23
CA MET A 462 12.97 -26.38 -2.65
C MET A 462 13.74 -27.55 -3.27
N ALA A 463 14.68 -27.32 -4.20
CA ALA A 463 15.50 -28.36 -4.77
C ALA A 463 16.35 -29.01 -3.66
N GLY A 464 16.01 -30.26 -3.37
CA GLY A 464 16.60 -31.02 -2.27
C GLY A 464 15.95 -30.78 -0.92
N PHE A 465 14.76 -30.19 -0.83
CA PHE A 465 13.90 -30.34 0.35
C PHE A 465 12.65 -31.13 -0.05
N GLN A 466 12.42 -32.26 0.61
CA GLN A 466 11.24 -33.07 0.40
C GLN A 466 10.60 -33.44 1.73
N MET A 467 9.39 -32.94 1.97
CA MET A 467 8.59 -33.34 3.10
C MET A 467 7.85 -34.64 2.75
N HIS A 468 8.21 -35.74 3.41
CA HIS A 468 7.59 -37.04 3.17
C HIS A 468 6.31 -37.21 3.98
N LYS A 469 6.28 -36.65 5.20
CA LYS A 469 5.15 -36.75 6.11
C LYS A 469 5.19 -35.60 7.10
N ALA A 470 4.02 -35.00 7.34
CA ALA A 470 3.82 -34.08 8.45
C ALA A 470 2.62 -34.57 9.26
N SER A 471 2.75 -34.54 10.58
CA SER A 471 1.66 -34.82 11.49
C SER A 471 1.67 -33.80 12.62
N MET A 472 0.48 -33.49 13.10
CA MET A 472 0.26 -32.48 14.12
C MET A 472 -0.68 -33.07 15.17
N ARG A 473 -0.37 -32.83 16.44
CA ARG A 473 -1.25 -33.16 17.56
C ARG A 473 -1.90 -31.89 18.07
N THR A 474 -3.21 -31.84 17.98
CA THR A 474 -4.02 -30.79 18.58
C THR A 474 -4.61 -31.28 19.89
N ALA A 475 -4.69 -30.39 20.87
CA ALA A 475 -5.58 -30.57 22.01
C ALA A 475 -6.80 -29.66 21.79
N PRO A 476 -8.03 -30.15 21.98
CA PRO A 476 -9.20 -29.27 21.98
C PRO A 476 -9.02 -28.22 23.08
N LEU A 477 -9.34 -26.97 22.77
CA LEU A 477 -9.35 -25.93 23.78
C LEU A 477 -10.54 -26.24 24.70
N ALA A 478 -10.35 -26.18 26.02
CA ALA A 478 -11.50 -26.21 26.92
C ALA A 478 -12.46 -25.11 26.48
N ALA A 479 -13.74 -25.45 26.31
CA ALA A 479 -14.76 -24.47 25.97
C ALA A 479 -14.65 -23.33 26.99
N ALA A 480 -14.38 -22.12 26.51
CA ALA A 480 -14.39 -20.96 27.38
C ALA A 480 -15.80 -20.88 27.98
N PRO A 481 -15.94 -20.62 29.29
CA PRO A 481 -17.25 -20.41 29.85
C PRO A 481 -17.94 -19.27 29.08
N PRO A 482 -19.25 -19.38 28.80
CA PRO A 482 -19.97 -18.34 28.11
C PRO A 482 -19.72 -17.00 28.80
N ARG A 483 -19.17 -16.04 28.03
CA ARG A 483 -18.90 -14.70 28.54
C ARG A 483 -20.21 -13.93 28.51
N ALA A 484 -20.55 -13.28 29.62
CA ALA A 484 -21.71 -12.39 29.64
C ALA A 484 -21.43 -11.19 28.71
N GLN A 485 -22.23 -11.04 27.66
CA GLN A 485 -22.18 -9.85 26.81
C GLN A 485 -22.56 -8.63 27.65
N LYS A 486 -21.78 -7.55 27.56
CA LYS A 486 -21.95 -6.39 28.46
C LYS A 486 -23.08 -5.45 28.07
N PHE A 487 -23.48 -5.46 26.79
CA PHE A 487 -24.39 -4.47 26.22
C PHE A 487 -25.76 -5.09 25.92
N PHE A 488 -25.93 -5.63 24.71
CA PHE A 488 -27.13 -6.36 24.29
C PHE A 488 -26.74 -7.66 23.60
N GLN A 489 -27.70 -8.56 23.47
CA GLN A 489 -27.52 -9.78 22.70
C GLN A 489 -27.38 -9.45 21.21
N VAL A 490 -26.20 -9.70 20.64
CA VAL A 490 -25.95 -9.59 19.20
C VAL A 490 -26.87 -10.56 18.46
N MET A 491 -27.31 -10.20 17.27
CA MET A 491 -27.99 -11.14 16.38
C MET A 491 -27.13 -12.40 16.18
N GLU A 492 -27.74 -13.59 16.26
CA GLU A 492 -27.02 -14.87 16.15
C GLU A 492 -26.16 -14.94 14.88
N ALA A 493 -26.67 -14.44 13.76
CA ALA A 493 -25.97 -14.34 12.49
C ALA A 493 -24.67 -13.49 12.51
N LEU A 494 -24.48 -12.66 13.54
CA LEU A 494 -23.34 -11.76 13.74
C LEU A 494 -22.49 -12.13 14.96
N ASP A 495 -22.89 -13.14 15.74
CA ASP A 495 -22.19 -13.51 16.96
C ASP A 495 -20.86 -14.20 16.64
N ILE A 496 -19.75 -13.47 16.84
CA ILE A 496 -18.39 -13.98 16.69
C ILE A 496 -17.72 -14.22 18.05
N SER A 497 -18.49 -14.28 19.14
CA SER A 497 -17.97 -14.37 20.52
C SER A 497 -17.01 -15.53 20.74
N GLU A 498 -17.19 -16.64 20.03
CA GLU A 498 -16.32 -17.80 20.12
C GLU A 498 -14.94 -17.59 19.48
N PHE A 499 -14.79 -16.62 18.59
CA PHE A 499 -13.55 -16.31 17.87
C PHE A 499 -12.81 -15.10 18.45
N VAL A 500 -13.46 -14.31 19.30
CA VAL A 500 -12.88 -13.07 19.83
C VAL A 500 -11.90 -13.35 20.98
N GLU A 501 -10.66 -12.92 20.79
CA GLU A 501 -9.55 -12.98 21.75
C GLU A 501 -9.15 -11.58 22.22
N SER A 502 -8.43 -11.49 23.34
CA SER A 502 -7.96 -10.21 23.88
C SER A 502 -6.95 -9.52 22.95
N SER A 503 -6.33 -10.31 22.07
CA SER A 503 -5.35 -9.90 21.07
C SER A 503 -5.95 -9.72 19.66
N SER A 504 -7.26 -9.93 19.47
CA SER A 504 -7.90 -9.80 18.14
C SER A 504 -7.83 -8.35 17.66
N SER A 505 -7.16 -8.10 16.53
CA SER A 505 -7.07 -6.80 15.89
C SER A 505 -8.37 -6.44 15.18
N TYR A 506 -8.49 -5.18 14.74
CA TYR A 506 -9.61 -4.71 13.93
C TYR A 506 -9.78 -5.54 12.65
N GLU A 507 -8.67 -5.81 11.96
CA GLU A 507 -8.67 -6.58 10.72
C GLU A 507 -9.06 -8.05 10.95
N GLU A 508 -8.68 -8.66 12.08
CA GLU A 508 -9.14 -10.00 12.44
C GLU A 508 -10.64 -10.03 12.67
N LEU A 509 -11.18 -9.07 13.44
CA LEU A 509 -12.60 -8.99 13.75
C LEU A 509 -13.45 -8.79 12.49
N LEU A 510 -13.01 -7.92 11.59
CA LEU A 510 -13.65 -7.74 10.28
C LEU A 510 -13.52 -8.98 9.39
N THR A 511 -12.37 -9.69 9.42
CA THR A 511 -12.20 -10.95 8.67
C THR A 511 -13.17 -12.02 9.16
N LEU A 512 -13.28 -12.17 10.47
CA LEU A 512 -14.21 -13.12 11.10
C LEU A 512 -15.64 -12.82 10.65
N ARG A 513 -16.04 -11.55 10.70
CA ARG A 513 -17.36 -11.15 10.20
C ARG A 513 -17.54 -11.41 8.71
N HIS A 514 -16.52 -11.16 7.89
CA HIS A 514 -16.63 -11.26 6.44
C HIS A 514 -16.93 -12.70 5.99
N ARG A 515 -16.50 -13.66 6.81
CA ARG A 515 -16.74 -15.10 6.62
C ARG A 515 -18.09 -15.59 7.14
N LEU A 516 -18.86 -14.76 7.83
CA LEU A 516 -20.17 -15.17 8.33
C LEU A 516 -21.10 -15.45 7.15
N GLU A 517 -21.73 -16.61 7.19
CA GLU A 517 -22.71 -17.05 6.20
C GLU A 517 -24.03 -17.27 6.91
N HIS A 518 -24.96 -16.33 6.74
CA HIS A 518 -26.31 -16.44 7.28
C HIS A 518 -27.29 -15.65 6.40
N PRO A 519 -28.48 -16.20 6.08
CA PRO A 519 -29.44 -15.55 5.17
C PRO A 519 -29.90 -14.16 5.64
N ASP A 520 -29.93 -13.93 6.96
CA ASP A 520 -30.34 -12.64 7.52
C ASP A 520 -29.31 -11.52 7.32
N LEU A 521 -28.04 -11.84 7.02
CA LEU A 521 -27.02 -10.82 6.79
C LEU A 521 -27.30 -9.98 5.54
N GLY A 522 -28.04 -10.53 4.58
CA GLY A 522 -28.50 -9.79 3.41
C GLY A 522 -29.35 -8.57 3.76
N LEU A 523 -29.94 -8.48 4.96
CA LEU A 523 -30.70 -7.30 5.41
C LEU A 523 -29.87 -6.00 5.39
N PHE A 524 -28.56 -6.10 5.65
CA PHE A 524 -27.69 -4.94 5.74
C PHE A 524 -27.20 -4.45 4.38
N GLU A 525 -27.07 -5.38 3.43
CA GLU A 525 -26.51 -5.09 2.11
C GLU A 525 -27.59 -4.97 1.02
N ASP A 526 -28.80 -5.49 1.28
CA ASP A 526 -30.00 -5.26 0.47
C ASP A 526 -30.69 -3.96 0.89
N LYS A 527 -30.41 -2.90 0.12
CA LYS A 527 -30.90 -1.54 0.39
C LYS A 527 -32.44 -1.43 0.32
N ILE A 528 -33.15 -2.37 -0.33
CA ILE A 528 -34.62 -2.37 -0.33
C ILE A 528 -35.14 -2.96 0.98
N ARG A 529 -34.57 -4.09 1.45
CA ARG A 529 -34.92 -4.66 2.76
C ARG A 529 -34.60 -3.70 3.90
N LEU A 530 -33.43 -3.08 3.87
CA LEU A 530 -33.03 -2.03 4.81
C LEU A 530 -34.15 -0.99 5.02
N ARG A 531 -34.71 -0.48 3.92
CA ARG A 531 -35.73 0.59 3.93
C ARG A 531 -37.12 0.12 4.31
N ARG A 532 -37.48 -1.13 4.00
CA ARG A 532 -38.81 -1.68 4.27
C ARG A 532 -38.92 -2.34 5.64
N GLU A 533 -37.82 -2.86 6.14
CA GLU A 533 -37.77 -3.70 7.34
C GLU A 533 -37.01 -2.99 8.46
N LEU A 534 -35.69 -2.76 8.29
CA LEU A 534 -34.84 -2.34 9.40
C LEU A 534 -35.10 -0.90 9.85
N LEU A 535 -35.08 0.07 8.93
CA LEU A 535 -35.19 1.49 9.28
C LEU A 535 -36.56 1.87 9.88
N PRO A 536 -37.71 1.45 9.32
CA PRO A 536 -39.02 1.72 9.92
C PRO A 536 -39.15 1.09 11.30
N ALA A 537 -38.64 -0.13 11.48
CA ALA A 537 -38.75 -0.84 12.74
C ALA A 537 -37.81 -0.27 13.81
N ALA A 538 -36.67 0.29 13.39
CA ALA A 538 -35.82 1.12 14.22
C ALA A 538 -36.43 2.50 14.50
N GLY A 539 -37.50 2.92 13.82
CA GLY A 539 -38.13 4.23 14.00
C GLY A 539 -37.30 5.39 13.45
N VAL A 540 -36.55 5.16 12.37
CA VAL A 540 -35.76 6.18 11.67
C VAL A 540 -36.18 6.27 10.20
N GLU A 541 -36.07 7.46 9.62
CA GLU A 541 -36.46 7.68 8.23
C GLU A 541 -35.31 7.35 7.27
N ALA A 542 -35.64 6.65 6.19
CA ALA A 542 -34.79 6.53 5.01
C ALA A 542 -35.02 7.72 4.08
N THR A 543 -34.13 7.94 3.10
CA THR A 543 -34.37 8.94 2.06
C THR A 543 -35.70 8.65 1.33
N PRO A 544 -36.51 9.69 1.04
CA PRO A 544 -37.80 9.50 0.39
C PRO A 544 -37.67 8.72 -0.92
N SER A 545 -38.37 7.60 -1.02
CA SER A 545 -38.23 6.67 -2.15
C SER A 545 -39.32 6.93 -3.19
N ILE A 546 -38.92 7.06 -4.45
CA ILE A 546 -39.81 7.19 -5.62
C ILE A 546 -40.19 5.78 -6.12
N HIS A 547 -39.22 4.87 -6.16
CA HIS A 547 -39.39 3.49 -6.62
C HIS A 547 -38.43 2.56 -5.90
N LEU A 548 -38.92 1.39 -5.47
CA LEU A 548 -38.14 0.32 -4.82
C LEU A 548 -38.65 -1.01 -5.37
N SER A 549 -37.86 -1.68 -6.21
CA SER A 549 -38.31 -2.93 -6.83
C SER A 549 -37.18 -3.92 -7.09
N TYR A 550 -37.52 -5.21 -6.98
CA TYR A 550 -36.68 -6.31 -7.43
C TYR A 550 -37.05 -6.83 -8.81
N ASP A 551 -38.20 -6.40 -9.35
CA ASP A 551 -38.84 -7.02 -10.51
C ASP A 551 -39.24 -5.98 -11.59
N ASP A 552 -39.16 -4.69 -11.27
CA ASP A 552 -39.52 -3.58 -12.15
C ASP A 552 -38.32 -2.65 -12.29
N PHE A 553 -37.57 -2.83 -13.37
CA PHE A 553 -36.35 -2.08 -13.67
C PHE A 553 -36.59 -0.91 -14.64
N ASP A 554 -37.83 -0.65 -15.06
CA ASP A 554 -38.18 0.49 -15.93
C ASP A 554 -38.21 1.81 -15.13
N VAL A 555 -37.03 2.29 -14.77
CA VAL A 555 -36.86 3.56 -14.05
C VAL A 555 -37.27 4.76 -14.90
N ALA A 556 -37.18 4.68 -16.23
CA ALA A 556 -37.51 5.78 -17.13
C ALA A 556 -38.95 6.29 -16.91
N ARG A 557 -39.90 5.38 -16.64
CA ARG A 557 -41.28 5.73 -16.30
C ARG A 557 -41.38 6.58 -15.02
N PHE A 558 -40.55 6.31 -14.02
CA PHE A 558 -40.56 7.04 -12.74
C PHE A 558 -39.76 8.34 -12.78
N LEU A 559 -38.82 8.46 -13.71
CA LEU A 559 -37.99 9.65 -13.92
C LEU A 559 -38.63 10.69 -14.84
N HIS A 560 -39.74 10.36 -15.52
CA HIS A 560 -40.40 11.27 -16.45
C HIS A 560 -40.83 12.57 -15.76
N GLY A 561 -40.37 13.72 -16.30
CA GLY A 561 -40.66 15.04 -15.76
C GLY A 561 -39.84 15.45 -14.53
N ARG A 562 -38.96 14.59 -14.01
CA ARG A 562 -38.09 14.90 -12.87
C ARG A 562 -36.74 15.39 -13.34
N SER A 563 -36.24 16.45 -12.70
CA SER A 563 -34.90 16.99 -12.97
C SER A 563 -33.87 16.61 -11.91
N SER A 564 -34.32 16.19 -10.72
CA SER A 564 -33.46 15.84 -9.58
C SER A 564 -33.89 14.53 -8.94
N TYR A 565 -32.98 13.57 -8.82
CA TYR A 565 -33.23 12.22 -8.29
C TYR A 565 -31.91 11.47 -8.09
N VAL A 566 -31.97 10.35 -7.38
CA VAL A 566 -30.86 9.38 -7.32
C VAL A 566 -31.34 8.01 -7.79
N VAL A 567 -30.54 7.34 -8.62
CA VAL A 567 -30.78 5.94 -9.05
C VAL A 567 -29.60 5.09 -8.62
N LYS A 568 -29.86 3.95 -7.98
CA LYS A 568 -28.82 3.02 -7.52
C LYS A 568 -29.29 1.57 -7.49
N PRO A 569 -28.37 0.60 -7.65
CA PRO A 569 -28.67 -0.81 -7.41
C PRO A 569 -28.95 -1.06 -5.92
N SER A 570 -29.77 -2.06 -5.60
CA SER A 570 -30.05 -2.43 -4.21
C SER A 570 -28.97 -3.33 -3.58
N HIS A 571 -28.15 -3.98 -4.40
CA HIS A 571 -27.31 -5.14 -4.03
C HIS A 571 -25.83 -4.99 -4.38
N MET A 572 -25.37 -3.76 -4.66
CA MET A 572 -23.96 -3.48 -4.95
C MET A 572 -23.42 -2.43 -3.96
N SER A 573 -22.12 -2.53 -3.68
CA SER A 573 -21.34 -1.55 -2.92
C SER A 573 -20.48 -0.70 -3.88
N GLU A 574 -19.71 0.25 -3.33
CA GLU A 574 -18.71 1.06 -4.06
C GLU A 574 -19.21 2.15 -5.02
N SER A 575 -20.44 2.65 -4.85
CA SER A 575 -21.02 3.72 -5.68
C SER A 575 -21.05 3.41 -7.19
N GLN A 576 -20.78 2.17 -7.58
CA GLN A 576 -20.83 1.72 -8.96
C GLN A 576 -22.28 1.80 -9.45
N HIS A 577 -22.45 2.39 -10.63
CA HIS A 577 -23.77 2.57 -11.23
C HIS A 577 -24.76 3.39 -10.38
N VAL A 578 -24.25 4.24 -9.49
CA VAL A 578 -25.04 5.24 -8.78
C VAL A 578 -25.07 6.53 -9.62
N PHE A 579 -26.29 7.03 -9.84
CA PHE A 579 -26.52 8.28 -10.56
C PHE A 579 -27.14 9.29 -9.59
N VAL A 580 -26.44 10.40 -9.33
CA VAL A 580 -26.95 11.50 -8.51
C VAL A 580 -27.25 12.66 -9.43
N ILE A 581 -28.50 12.80 -9.86
CA ILE A 581 -28.91 13.77 -10.88
C ILE A 581 -29.48 15.00 -10.20
N LYS A 582 -28.97 16.19 -10.57
CA LYS A 582 -29.54 17.48 -10.22
C LYS A 582 -29.64 18.35 -11.47
N ASP A 583 -30.86 18.78 -11.80
CA ASP A 583 -31.16 19.58 -12.99
C ASP A 583 -30.55 18.98 -14.28
N GLY A 584 -30.58 17.64 -14.37
CA GLY A 584 -30.01 16.86 -15.47
C GLY A 584 -28.49 16.69 -15.46
N LEU A 585 -27.78 17.22 -14.45
CA LEU A 585 -26.34 17.04 -14.25
C LEU A 585 -26.07 15.88 -13.29
N ASN A 586 -25.16 14.98 -13.66
CA ASN A 586 -24.71 13.91 -12.77
C ASN A 586 -23.59 14.42 -11.85
N LEU A 587 -23.92 14.64 -10.57
CA LEU A 587 -23.03 15.18 -9.57
C LEU A 587 -21.86 14.23 -9.24
N LEU A 588 -22.07 12.91 -9.31
CA LEU A 588 -20.99 11.93 -9.09
C LEU A 588 -19.99 11.91 -10.25
N HIS A 589 -20.44 12.16 -11.48
CA HIS A 589 -19.52 12.19 -12.62
C HIS A 589 -18.56 13.38 -12.56
N SER A 590 -19.04 14.58 -12.21
CA SER A 590 -18.16 15.74 -12.00
C SER A 590 -17.11 15.50 -10.92
N THR A 591 -17.50 14.69 -9.95
CA THR A 591 -16.74 14.31 -8.78
C THR A 591 -15.56 13.39 -9.12
N TRP A 592 -15.74 12.46 -10.08
CA TRP A 592 -14.69 11.50 -10.47
C TRP A 592 -13.88 11.92 -11.70
N PHE A 593 -14.49 12.64 -12.65
CA PHE A 593 -13.89 12.92 -13.96
C PHE A 593 -13.58 14.40 -14.20
N ALA A 594 -13.60 15.23 -13.15
CA ALA A 594 -13.39 16.69 -13.18
C ALA A 594 -14.26 17.46 -14.20
N SER A 595 -15.21 16.79 -14.84
CA SER A 595 -16.05 17.30 -15.90
C SER A 595 -17.50 16.87 -15.62
N PRO A 596 -18.45 17.82 -15.56
CA PRO A 596 -19.86 17.47 -15.40
C PRO A 596 -20.31 16.67 -16.62
N ALA A 597 -20.82 15.45 -16.39
CA ALA A 597 -21.58 14.75 -17.42
C ALA A 597 -23.07 15.00 -17.22
N ARG A 598 -23.77 15.08 -18.34
CA ARG A 598 -25.23 14.91 -18.36
C ARG A 598 -25.48 13.46 -18.73
N ASN A 599 -26.27 12.77 -17.91
CA ASN A 599 -26.79 11.46 -18.26
C ASN A 599 -28.27 11.65 -18.57
N SER A 600 -28.67 11.29 -19.79
CA SER A 600 -30.06 11.17 -20.19
C SER A 600 -30.74 10.04 -19.42
N VAL A 601 -32.07 10.12 -19.30
CA VAL A 601 -32.87 9.05 -18.68
C VAL A 601 -32.66 7.71 -19.39
N GLN A 602 -32.47 7.73 -20.72
CA GLN A 602 -32.24 6.54 -21.54
C GLN A 602 -30.88 5.89 -21.24
N GLU A 603 -29.83 6.70 -21.04
CA GLU A 603 -28.51 6.19 -20.64
C GLU A 603 -28.55 5.56 -19.25
N ILE A 604 -29.27 6.19 -18.31
CA ILE A 604 -29.46 5.64 -16.96
C ILE A 604 -30.24 4.31 -17.04
N GLN A 605 -31.34 4.28 -17.81
CA GLN A 605 -32.13 3.08 -18.04
C GLN A 605 -31.29 1.93 -18.61
N ALA A 606 -30.46 2.20 -19.62
CA ALA A 606 -29.60 1.18 -20.22
C ALA A 606 -28.62 0.54 -19.22
N VAL A 607 -28.15 1.31 -18.23
CA VAL A 607 -27.32 0.78 -17.14
C VAL A 607 -28.15 -0.01 -16.14
N VAL A 608 -29.36 0.46 -15.80
CA VAL A 608 -30.29 -0.24 -14.90
C VAL A 608 -30.75 -1.58 -15.46
N ASP A 609 -30.93 -1.70 -16.78
CA ASP A 609 -31.28 -2.95 -17.45
C ASP A 609 -30.24 -4.07 -17.22
N GLY A 610 -29.01 -3.70 -16.86
CA GLY A 610 -27.91 -4.61 -16.50
C GLY A 610 -27.89 -5.04 -15.02
N PHE A 611 -28.64 -4.39 -14.14
CA PHE A 611 -28.61 -4.67 -12.69
C PHE A 611 -28.92 -6.12 -12.33
N PRO A 612 -29.91 -6.81 -12.96
CA PRO A 612 -30.20 -8.20 -12.65
C PRO A 612 -29.04 -9.17 -12.94
N GLN A 613 -28.15 -8.83 -13.87
CA GLN A 613 -27.03 -9.67 -14.28
C GLN A 613 -25.74 -9.34 -13.52
N HIS A 614 -25.65 -8.14 -12.93
CA HIS A 614 -24.54 -7.77 -12.07
C HIS A 614 -24.65 -8.48 -10.73
N LYS A 615 -23.55 -9.14 -10.34
CA LYS A 615 -23.39 -9.75 -9.03
C LYS A 615 -22.30 -9.01 -8.27
N ALA A 616 -22.43 -9.03 -6.95
CA ALA A 616 -21.31 -8.73 -6.08
C ALA A 616 -20.09 -9.59 -6.46
N LYS A 617 -18.90 -9.01 -6.36
CA LYS A 617 -17.64 -9.68 -6.69
C LYS A 617 -17.35 -10.74 -5.62
N ASP A 618 -16.66 -11.82 -5.98
CA ASP A 618 -16.39 -12.94 -5.07
C ASP A 618 -15.59 -12.56 -3.80
N TRP A 619 -14.93 -11.40 -3.82
CA TRP A 619 -14.17 -10.87 -2.68
C TRP A 619 -14.96 -9.86 -1.83
N GLU A 620 -16.16 -9.48 -2.25
CA GLU A 620 -17.07 -8.69 -1.42
C GLU A 620 -17.69 -9.58 -0.34
N CYS A 621 -18.27 -8.97 0.68
CA CYS A 621 -18.78 -9.72 1.83
C CYS A 621 -19.91 -10.69 1.42
N ARG A 622 -20.01 -11.80 2.15
CA ARG A 622 -21.06 -12.81 1.92
C ARG A 622 -22.47 -12.24 2.04
N ALA A 623 -22.65 -11.24 2.91
CA ALA A 623 -23.90 -10.50 3.05
C ALA A 623 -24.35 -9.85 1.72
N LEU A 624 -23.40 -9.24 0.99
CA LEU A 624 -23.66 -8.58 -0.29
C LEU A 624 -23.87 -9.62 -1.41
N LEU A 625 -23.12 -10.72 -1.40
CA LEU A 625 -23.35 -11.86 -2.31
C LEU A 625 -24.76 -12.47 -2.14
N GLY A 626 -25.33 -12.39 -0.94
CA GLY A 626 -26.69 -12.81 -0.63
C GLY A 626 -27.77 -11.76 -0.93
N ALA A 627 -27.42 -10.51 -1.23
CA ALA A 627 -28.38 -9.45 -1.49
C ALA A 627 -29.08 -9.65 -2.84
N ARG A 628 -30.40 -9.49 -2.87
CA ARG A 628 -31.19 -9.72 -4.09
C ARG A 628 -31.02 -8.53 -5.05
N PRO A 629 -30.75 -8.79 -6.35
CA PRO A 629 -30.70 -7.73 -7.34
C PRO A 629 -31.99 -6.92 -7.41
N GLY A 630 -31.85 -5.61 -7.43
CA GLY A 630 -32.97 -4.66 -7.44
C GLY A 630 -32.52 -3.24 -7.75
N VAL A 631 -33.48 -2.34 -7.85
CA VAL A 631 -33.28 -0.94 -8.18
C VAL A 631 -34.00 -0.03 -7.18
N ILE A 632 -33.33 1.09 -6.87
CA ILE A 632 -33.83 2.15 -6.03
C ILE A 632 -33.81 3.45 -6.83
N VAL A 633 -34.94 4.14 -6.83
CA VAL A 633 -35.06 5.53 -7.25
C VAL A 633 -35.53 6.34 -6.05
N GLU A 634 -34.79 7.36 -5.67
CA GLU A 634 -35.05 8.19 -4.49
C GLU A 634 -35.00 9.68 -4.81
N GLU A 635 -35.66 10.48 -3.97
CA GLU A 635 -35.57 11.93 -4.03
C GLU A 635 -34.14 12.38 -3.69
N LEU A 636 -33.65 13.39 -4.38
CA LEU A 636 -32.33 13.95 -4.12
C LEU A 636 -32.34 14.76 -2.82
N VAL A 637 -31.56 14.32 -1.83
CA VAL A 637 -31.34 15.04 -0.57
C VAL A 637 -30.13 15.96 -0.69
N LEU A 638 -30.32 17.24 -0.40
CA LEU A 638 -29.29 18.27 -0.48
C LEU A 638 -29.26 19.10 0.80
N ALA A 639 -28.06 19.37 1.27
CA ALA A 639 -27.81 20.34 2.32
C ALA A 639 -27.71 21.76 1.73
N THR A 640 -28.15 22.73 2.52
CA THR A 640 -28.00 24.17 2.25
C THR A 640 -26.88 24.70 3.12
N LYS A 641 -25.72 25.01 2.54
CA LYS A 641 -24.66 25.68 3.32
C LYS A 641 -24.97 27.16 3.49
N ALA A 642 -25.00 27.61 4.75
CA ALA A 642 -25.22 29.01 5.11
C ALA A 642 -24.22 29.97 4.44
N GLU A 643 -23.00 29.51 4.14
CA GLU A 643 -21.91 30.35 3.64
C GLU A 643 -21.85 30.51 2.12
N LEU A 644 -22.57 29.67 1.34
CA LEU A 644 -22.53 29.72 -0.13
C LEU A 644 -23.95 29.63 -0.71
N PRO A 645 -24.72 30.75 -0.71
CA PRO A 645 -26.06 30.79 -1.26
C PRO A 645 -26.09 30.25 -2.70
N GLY A 646 -26.98 29.28 -2.96
CA GLY A 646 -27.16 28.67 -4.27
C GLY A 646 -26.22 27.52 -4.61
N LYS A 647 -25.24 27.17 -3.74
CA LYS A 647 -24.47 25.93 -3.88
C LYS A 647 -25.12 24.83 -3.06
N TYR A 648 -25.67 23.87 -3.78
CA TYR A 648 -26.21 22.66 -3.18
C TYR A 648 -25.12 21.59 -3.12
N MET A 649 -25.12 20.82 -2.02
CA MET A 649 -24.23 19.70 -1.88
C MET A 649 -24.93 18.54 -1.18
N VAL A 650 -24.42 17.35 -1.42
CA VAL A 650 -24.72 16.19 -0.59
C VAL A 650 -23.81 16.31 0.64
N ASP A 651 -24.41 16.47 1.82
CA ASP A 651 -23.70 16.45 3.11
C ASP A 651 -24.01 15.12 3.78
N GLU A 652 -23.02 14.22 3.76
CA GLU A 652 -23.14 12.84 4.23
C GLU A 652 -22.22 12.62 5.42
N TYR A 653 -22.77 12.06 6.48
CA TYR A 653 -22.04 11.66 7.68
C TYR A 653 -22.10 10.14 7.84
N LYS A 654 -20.94 9.53 8.00
CA LYS A 654 -20.78 8.09 8.22
C LYS A 654 -20.49 7.84 9.69
N PHE A 655 -21.41 7.23 10.41
CA PHE A 655 -21.27 6.94 11.84
C PHE A 655 -20.86 5.50 12.04
N TYR A 656 -19.77 5.27 12.75
CA TYR A 656 -19.29 3.93 13.07
C TYR A 656 -19.68 3.62 14.49
N THR A 657 -20.55 2.64 14.64
CA THR A 657 -21.08 2.21 15.92
C THR A 657 -20.41 0.92 16.36
N SER A 658 -20.18 0.76 17.65
CA SER A 658 -19.81 -0.51 18.26
C SER A 658 -20.64 -0.73 19.51
N TRP A 659 -21.37 -1.85 19.51
CA TRP A 659 -22.35 -2.20 20.56
C TRP A 659 -23.42 -1.12 20.76
N GLY A 660 -23.98 -0.63 19.65
CA GLY A 660 -25.05 0.37 19.64
C GLY A 660 -24.63 1.80 19.98
N GLU A 661 -23.36 2.04 20.32
CA GLU A 661 -22.83 3.38 20.58
C GLU A 661 -21.96 3.86 19.44
N THR A 662 -22.07 5.14 19.08
CA THR A 662 -21.21 5.77 18.07
C THR A 662 -19.81 5.97 18.63
N ILE A 663 -18.81 5.49 17.91
CA ILE A 663 -17.39 5.59 18.30
C ILE A 663 -16.76 6.81 17.65
N LEU A 664 -17.04 6.97 16.35
CA LEU A 664 -16.61 8.07 15.55
C LEU A 664 -17.64 8.34 14.45
N ALA A 665 -17.54 9.51 13.85
CA ALA A 665 -18.20 9.86 12.61
C ALA A 665 -17.17 10.38 11.60
N GLU A 666 -17.47 10.20 10.32
CA GLU A 666 -16.76 10.85 9.22
C GLU A 666 -17.75 11.75 8.50
N ASN A 667 -17.42 13.03 8.30
CA ASN A 667 -18.14 13.84 7.32
C ASN A 667 -17.46 13.67 5.95
N ILE A 668 -18.24 13.33 4.94
CA ILE A 668 -17.85 13.29 3.54
C ILE A 668 -18.29 14.60 2.86
N ILE A 669 -17.51 15.67 3.08
CA ILE A 669 -17.74 16.96 2.42
C ILE A 669 -17.08 16.89 1.02
N PHE A 670 -17.89 16.69 -0.02
CA PHE A 670 -17.45 16.52 -1.40
C PHE A 670 -16.65 15.24 -1.69
N SER A 671 -16.57 14.92 -2.98
CA SER A 671 -15.75 13.85 -3.53
C SER A 671 -14.24 14.01 -3.44
N SER A 672 -13.76 15.14 -2.91
CA SER A 672 -12.35 15.29 -2.58
C SER A 672 -11.92 14.26 -1.52
N GLY A 673 -12.86 13.58 -0.84
CA GLY A 673 -12.54 12.57 0.17
C GLY A 673 -11.85 13.19 1.38
N VAL A 674 -12.19 14.45 1.67
CA VAL A 674 -11.82 15.09 2.94
C VAL A 674 -12.65 14.42 4.01
N MET A 675 -12.08 13.39 4.62
CA MET A 675 -12.64 12.72 5.77
C MET A 675 -12.16 13.46 7.01
N MET A 676 -13.11 13.94 7.81
CA MET A 676 -12.83 14.41 9.16
C MET A 676 -13.28 13.35 10.14
N GLU A 677 -12.38 12.84 10.97
CA GLU A 677 -12.79 11.99 12.09
C GLU A 677 -13.36 12.88 13.18
N ILE A 678 -14.61 12.66 13.55
CA ILE A 678 -15.36 13.43 14.55
C ILE A 678 -15.70 12.47 15.69
N SER A 679 -15.41 12.86 16.92
CA SER A 679 -15.81 12.11 18.11
C SER A 679 -17.32 12.11 18.26
N ARG A 680 -17.83 11.19 19.06
CA ARG A 680 -19.25 11.12 19.44
C ARG A 680 -19.82 12.47 19.92
N ASP A 681 -19.03 13.25 20.65
CA ASP A 681 -19.48 14.54 21.21
C ASP A 681 -19.35 15.72 20.24
N GLY A 682 -18.95 15.45 19.00
CA GLY A 682 -18.73 16.48 17.97
C GLY A 682 -17.35 17.12 18.05
N GLN A 683 -16.38 16.52 18.75
CA GLN A 683 -15.01 17.03 18.73
C GLN A 683 -14.30 16.53 17.46
N ILE A 684 -13.79 17.42 16.64
CA ILE A 684 -12.99 17.04 15.46
C ILE A 684 -11.66 16.45 15.97
N LEU A 685 -11.44 15.15 15.73
CA LEU A 685 -10.26 14.39 16.14
C LEU A 685 -9.13 14.55 15.13
N THR A 686 -9.47 14.49 13.85
CA THR A 686 -8.55 14.77 12.75
C THR A 686 -9.27 15.63 11.71
N ALA A 687 -8.62 16.73 11.31
CA ALA A 687 -9.09 17.60 10.25
C ALA A 687 -8.00 17.62 9.17
N LYS A 688 -8.27 16.98 8.04
CA LYS A 688 -7.38 16.98 6.87
C LYS A 688 -7.16 18.39 6.30
N ASP A 689 -8.19 19.23 6.41
CA ASP A 689 -8.15 20.66 6.15
C ASP A 689 -8.68 21.40 7.37
N GLY A 690 -8.12 22.58 7.70
CA GLY A 690 -8.55 23.38 8.85
C GLY A 690 -10.04 23.69 8.75
N CYS A 691 -10.88 22.92 9.45
CA CYS A 691 -12.31 23.10 9.39
C CYS A 691 -12.71 24.29 10.24
N PRO A 692 -13.33 25.35 9.67
CA PRO A 692 -13.92 26.40 10.49
C PRO A 692 -14.97 25.79 11.44
N PRO A 693 -15.28 26.45 12.58
CA PRO A 693 -16.28 25.99 13.55
C PRO A 693 -17.67 25.65 12.97
N ALA A 694 -17.99 26.12 11.76
CA ALA A 694 -19.24 25.87 11.04
C ALA A 694 -19.30 24.53 10.27
N CYS A 695 -18.29 23.66 10.40
CA CYS A 695 -18.24 22.40 9.64
C CYS A 695 -19.16 21.29 10.16
N LEU A 696 -19.58 21.37 11.43
CA LEU A 696 -20.52 20.41 11.99
C LEU A 696 -21.93 20.92 11.79
N ALA A 697 -22.75 20.09 11.16
CA ALA A 697 -24.18 20.37 11.05
C ALA A 697 -24.77 20.56 12.46
N PRO A 698 -25.64 21.57 12.68
CA PRO A 698 -26.29 21.82 13.98
C PRO A 698 -27.01 20.58 14.56
N CYS A 699 -27.43 19.68 13.69
CA CYS A 699 -28.10 18.42 14.00
C CYS A 699 -27.15 17.23 14.24
N PHE A 700 -25.84 17.44 14.40
CA PHE A 700 -24.87 16.35 14.59
C PHE A 700 -25.24 15.39 15.74
N ARG A 701 -25.69 15.93 16.87
CA ARG A 701 -26.15 15.10 18.01
C ARG A 701 -27.35 14.22 17.66
N GLU A 702 -28.26 14.73 16.83
CA GLU A 702 -29.43 13.97 16.39
C GLU A 702 -29.01 12.86 15.41
N MET A 703 -28.04 13.12 14.54
CA MET A 703 -27.46 12.09 13.67
C MET A 703 -26.78 10.97 14.47
N VAL A 704 -26.01 11.31 15.52
CA VAL A 704 -25.45 10.31 16.46
C VAL A 704 -26.57 9.47 17.08
N ARG A 705 -27.63 10.11 17.58
CA ARG A 705 -28.79 9.43 18.17
C ARG A 705 -29.45 8.46 17.17
N MET A 706 -29.64 8.89 15.93
CA MET A 706 -30.20 8.06 14.86
C MET A 706 -29.30 6.85 14.54
N ALA A 707 -27.98 7.04 14.43
CA ALA A 707 -27.04 5.96 14.18
C ALA A 707 -27.04 4.92 15.32
N GLU A 708 -27.03 5.38 16.57
CA GLU A 708 -27.12 4.53 17.77
C GLU A 708 -28.44 3.76 17.82
N GLN A 709 -29.55 4.40 17.46
CA GLN A 709 -30.88 3.78 17.38
C GLN A 709 -30.93 2.66 16.33
N VAL A 710 -30.39 2.90 15.13
CA VAL A 710 -30.28 1.88 14.08
C VAL A 710 -29.43 0.69 14.53
N ALA A 711 -28.22 0.95 15.05
CA ALA A 711 -27.30 -0.11 15.47
C ALA A 711 -27.83 -0.95 16.64
N THR A 712 -28.49 -0.30 17.61
CA THR A 712 -29.12 -0.98 18.75
C THR A 712 -30.29 -1.85 18.29
N TYR A 713 -31.16 -1.32 17.43
CA TYR A 713 -32.30 -2.08 16.91
C TYR A 713 -31.85 -3.27 16.05
N ALA A 714 -30.83 -3.07 15.21
CA ALA A 714 -30.23 -4.09 14.38
C ALA A 714 -29.48 -5.18 15.18
N ARG A 715 -29.24 -4.95 16.48
CA ARG A 715 -28.48 -5.85 17.38
C ARG A 715 -27.12 -6.22 16.80
N THR A 716 -26.39 -5.22 16.30
CA THR A 716 -25.05 -5.40 15.71
C THR A 716 -23.95 -4.99 16.68
N ASP A 717 -22.90 -5.79 16.80
CA ASP A 717 -21.68 -5.48 17.56
C ASP A 717 -20.82 -4.38 16.91
N PHE A 718 -20.88 -4.22 15.58
CA PHE A 718 -20.27 -3.11 14.84
C PHE A 718 -21.11 -2.76 13.58
N LEU A 719 -21.33 -1.49 13.28
CA LEU A 719 -22.12 -1.10 12.10
C LEU A 719 -21.75 0.32 11.66
N ARG A 720 -21.60 0.53 10.34
CA ARG A 720 -21.58 1.88 9.78
C ARG A 720 -23.00 2.30 9.38
N VAL A 721 -23.39 3.52 9.73
CA VAL A 721 -24.67 4.14 9.36
C VAL A 721 -24.39 5.45 8.64
N ASP A 722 -24.85 5.55 7.40
CA ASP A 722 -24.64 6.73 6.56
C ASP A 722 -25.91 7.60 6.61
N ILE A 723 -25.74 8.86 6.99
CA ILE A 723 -26.82 9.81 7.23
C ILE A 723 -26.64 11.03 6.34
N LEU A 724 -27.68 11.39 5.61
CA LEU A 724 -27.76 12.59 4.79
C LEU A 724 -28.49 13.71 5.51
N VAL A 725 -27.99 14.93 5.34
CA VAL A 725 -28.61 16.15 5.87
C VAL A 725 -29.40 16.86 4.77
N GLN A 726 -30.68 17.14 5.01
CA GLN A 726 -31.50 17.99 4.15
C GLN A 726 -31.52 19.44 4.66
N GLY A 727 -31.35 20.40 3.74
CA GLY A 727 -31.42 21.82 4.04
C GLY A 727 -30.38 22.23 5.08
N ASN A 728 -30.79 23.06 6.04
CA ASN A 728 -29.98 23.37 7.22
C ASN A 728 -30.47 22.55 8.42
N CYS A 729 -30.34 21.22 8.35
CA CYS A 729 -30.91 20.27 9.31
C CYS A 729 -32.44 20.29 9.39
N GLU A 730 -33.11 20.49 8.26
CA GLU A 730 -34.57 20.45 8.16
C GLU A 730 -35.09 19.01 8.30
N ALA A 731 -34.33 18.05 7.76
CA ALA A 731 -34.57 16.63 7.92
C ALA A 731 -33.25 15.84 7.86
N LEU A 732 -33.28 14.62 8.39
CA LEU A 732 -32.18 13.67 8.42
C LEU A 732 -32.65 12.34 7.88
N TYR A 733 -31.84 11.71 7.04
CA TYR A 733 -32.20 10.45 6.40
C TYR A 733 -31.07 9.45 6.46
N VAL A 734 -31.37 8.22 6.87
CA VAL A 734 -30.42 7.12 6.71
C VAL A 734 -30.39 6.70 5.25
N SER A 735 -29.25 6.86 4.58
CA SER A 735 -29.07 6.50 3.17
C SER A 735 -28.69 5.04 3.00
N GLU A 736 -27.82 4.55 3.88
CA GLU A 736 -27.16 3.24 3.83
C GLU A 736 -26.73 2.78 5.23
N VAL A 737 -26.64 1.47 5.41
CA VAL A 737 -25.94 0.85 6.53
C VAL A 737 -24.97 -0.18 5.96
N GLU A 738 -23.82 -0.38 6.58
CA GLU A 738 -22.82 -1.34 6.09
C GLU A 738 -22.21 -2.11 7.25
N LEU A 739 -22.21 -3.44 7.15
CA LEU A 739 -21.56 -4.33 8.14
C LEU A 739 -20.04 -4.35 8.00
N PHE A 740 -19.57 -4.03 6.79
CA PHE A 740 -18.18 -4.17 6.36
C PHE A 740 -17.63 -2.85 5.83
N PRO A 741 -17.57 -1.79 6.64
CA PRO A 741 -17.21 -0.49 6.09
C PRO A 741 -15.79 -0.43 5.49
N ALA A 742 -15.69 0.21 4.32
CA ALA A 742 -14.46 0.37 3.55
C ALA A 742 -13.45 1.42 4.05
N SER A 743 -13.53 1.77 5.32
CA SER A 743 -12.94 3.01 5.80
C SER A 743 -11.51 2.79 6.27
N ASP A 744 -10.62 3.66 5.79
CA ASP A 744 -9.20 3.64 6.14
C ASP A 744 -8.97 4.38 7.46
N PHE A 745 -9.32 3.72 8.56
CA PHE A 745 -9.09 4.25 9.90
C PHE A 745 -7.59 4.38 10.20
N SER A 746 -7.23 5.44 10.94
CA SER A 746 -5.90 5.51 11.53
C SER A 746 -5.62 4.29 12.43
N PRO A 747 -4.36 3.81 12.56
CA PRO A 747 -4.05 2.66 13.41
C PRO A 747 -4.51 2.80 14.86
N ALA A 748 -4.47 4.02 15.42
CA ALA A 748 -4.96 4.29 16.77
C ALA A 748 -6.48 4.10 16.87
N LEU A 749 -7.21 4.51 15.83
CA LEU A 749 -8.66 4.37 15.78
C LEU A 749 -9.08 2.91 15.56
N LYS A 750 -8.36 2.18 14.70
CA LYS A 750 -8.53 0.72 14.56
C LYS A 750 -8.40 0.00 15.89
N GLU A 751 -7.36 0.31 16.67
CA GLU A 751 -7.17 -0.29 17.99
C GLU A 751 -8.28 0.13 18.98
N ALA A 752 -8.71 1.40 18.97
CA ALA A 752 -9.80 1.85 19.82
C ALA A 752 -11.13 1.14 19.50
N VAL A 753 -11.44 0.95 18.20
CA VAL A 753 -12.60 0.19 17.74
C VAL A 753 -12.47 -1.28 18.15
N ALA A 754 -11.33 -1.92 17.88
CA ALA A 754 -11.09 -3.31 18.25
C ALA A 754 -11.20 -3.52 19.77
N GLN A 755 -10.62 -2.63 20.58
CA GLN A 755 -10.70 -2.70 22.04
C GLN A 755 -12.15 -2.66 22.53
N ARG A 756 -12.96 -1.74 21.99
CA ARG A 756 -14.36 -1.66 22.37
C ARG A 756 -15.16 -2.88 21.93
N TRP A 757 -14.88 -3.36 20.73
CA TRP A 757 -15.51 -4.53 20.16
C TRP A 757 -15.26 -5.78 21.03
N ARG A 758 -13.99 -6.01 21.40
CA ARG A 758 -13.56 -7.05 22.37
C ARG A 758 -14.27 -6.92 23.72
N SER A 759 -14.32 -5.70 24.27
CA SER A 759 -14.94 -5.45 25.57
C SER A 759 -16.41 -5.85 25.64
N GLY A 760 -17.18 -5.66 24.56
CA GLY A 760 -18.59 -6.05 24.54
C GLY A 760 -18.81 -7.56 24.51
N TYR A 761 -17.86 -8.33 23.95
CA TYR A 761 -17.79 -9.79 24.06
C TYR A 761 -17.23 -10.27 25.42
N GLY A 762 -16.95 -9.36 26.35
CA GLY A 762 -16.41 -9.70 27.67
C GLY A 762 -14.93 -10.08 27.66
N VAL A 763 -14.18 -9.59 26.67
CA VAL A 763 -12.73 -9.80 26.50
C VAL A 763 -11.98 -8.50 26.73
#